data_AF-A0A2H0L0W9-F1
#
_entry.id   AF-A0A2H0L0W9-F1
#
_cell.length_a   1.000
_cell.length_b   1.000
_cell.length_c   1.000
_cell.angle_alpha   90.00
_cell.angle_beta   90.00
_cell.angle_gamma   90.00
#
_symmetry.space_group_name_H-M   'P 1'
#
loop_
_entity.id
_entity.type
_entity.pdbx_description
1 polymer ?
#
loop_
_entity_poly.entity_id
_entity_poly.type
_entity_poly.pdbx_seq_one_letter_code
_entity_poly.pdbx_strand_id
1 'polypeptide(L)'
;MKKIYTLLATLVIIGALTPLVGAESLFPDADTHIYNEPIHFLKEHKFVSGYPDGTFGPENQLNRAELVTILVTQANPPIPSTTCFPDVPVDAWYARFVCYAKSKGIVAGYPDGNFGPANTVNFVEAVVMMNRLFGIDFSTASNPWFRDGVEKASTSNLIPHDITSFALKITRAQMAEMMTRFVKNDDNTLAEYLGSAYDRPHSYAAIESGTNAIAVYVARDSAQEPKVKQNPTSGSASNNQTGGSSGGTTTGSGTNGTSGTTNDAGTTGSTNSGTNTGTNGGTNTGGTGTQTLSYLATNIQSADYGSTSPVYANVFKQGSHYLTQSASSNQPWDTGEADQLILDTNGWVRSIPNSLTADSYAVFMMGNGGYNIAGDYHIYWDGEGTITFPFTNQSDIRSSQITANGGHVVISMPGTHDGFLLKVSNIDPNNTGNYVRNIRVIAPGSQDGDIFTQSFLNEIRNYRAVRFMQFMRTNDVLEPVMERFRNTGVLEEIGWEERVKMNDHNWSDGPIEMTFELAAQAGIDPWITFPAHVSDEYIEESARAARARLGNGSQTIYVEYSNEVWNGGYPYSLSGEYVRESAYRDWPDTRSLDAFTVQMNWFGKRTADICRTWKRVWSEGTDQSGRINCVMASQIGGDYVHEQALDCPLAVARGARPCYEQIDSLATAPYFGGGGDLGEFNETNTARVRQWMQEPDGGFASLFAALDTRIDEMFGYIEADAAFLANKPAYSNIEMIAYEGGQHLVWDPASHERDASDNLVHEDLINFYRDASRHARMKTAYDRYLAGWVARGGKLFAHYTHIYLPTIWGNWGAREHFLQTANPADGANYSPKYHALLEFGQSGAQIAVTNPDPQPNPTPTPTPAPAPTPAPEPEPTPDPNPTPSDPPQGLVAHWNFNISGSSPALPNTVSSNYAGTASGSVTCNGTACTFGPGSAYNVSSYPLPQDAPNGATGATWIKLPETGPNAREQFVWEMGAENFALKYFSGGSGFHCIVRKSDETFFFNLDFNTFQPQANTWYHLACVFERNADGSGFVKFYANGSEVTSERVTVTGFDRFLDEPSKGMGIACRFPFPGVCSTEGTQGIEMDDLKIYNQALNASQVQSLYQAGR
;
A
#
# COMPACT_ATOMS: atom_id res chain seq x y z
N MET A 1 -36.60 -0.60 20.51
CA MET A 1 -37.65 -0.01 21.36
C MET A 1 -38.61 0.87 20.53
N LYS A 2 -39.37 0.23 19.63
CA LYS A 2 -40.39 0.86 18.74
C LYS A 2 -41.56 1.60 19.42
N LYS A 3 -41.45 1.92 20.72
CA LYS A 3 -42.51 2.54 21.53
C LYS A 3 -42.13 3.90 22.17
N ILE A 4 -40.95 4.45 21.90
CA ILE A 4 -40.56 5.79 22.39
C ILE A 4 -40.59 6.85 21.27
N TYR A 5 -40.35 6.47 20.00
CA TYR A 5 -40.43 7.39 18.85
C TYR A 5 -41.83 7.48 18.21
N THR A 6 -42.87 7.69 19.01
CA THR A 6 -44.22 7.87 18.46
C THR A 6 -44.97 8.98 19.16
N LEU A 7 -44.48 10.21 19.07
CA LEU A 7 -45.29 11.40 19.30
C LEU A 7 -44.59 12.64 18.73
N LEU A 8 -45.13 13.14 17.62
CA LEU A 8 -44.97 14.46 16.98
C LEU A 8 -44.52 14.40 15.51
N ALA A 9 -45.28 13.68 14.69
CA ALA A 9 -45.37 13.94 13.26
C ALA A 9 -46.83 14.19 12.90
N THR A 10 -47.27 15.45 12.85
CA THR A 10 -48.47 15.86 12.10
C THR A 10 -48.54 17.39 11.94
N LEU A 11 -48.56 17.83 10.66
CA LEU A 11 -48.86 19.15 10.10
C LEU A 11 -47.85 20.29 10.43
N VAL A 12 -47.31 21.06 9.48
CA VAL A 12 -48.01 21.84 8.44
C VAL A 12 -47.07 22.07 7.24
N ILE A 13 -47.53 21.72 6.03
CA ILE A 13 -47.05 22.31 4.77
C ILE A 13 -47.97 23.49 4.46
N ILE A 14 -47.47 24.73 4.59
CA ILE A 14 -47.99 25.92 3.89
C ILE A 14 -46.78 26.77 3.52
N GLY A 15 -46.64 27.06 2.22
CA GLY A 15 -45.55 27.86 1.69
C GLY A 15 -45.70 29.36 1.96
N ALA A 16 -44.56 30.02 2.15
CA ALA A 16 -44.31 31.42 1.80
C ALA A 16 -42.80 31.63 1.65
N LEU A 17 -42.37 32.34 0.60
CA LEU A 17 -41.00 32.81 0.44
C LEU A 17 -40.64 33.74 1.61
N THR A 18 -39.59 33.40 2.35
CA THR A 18 -38.84 34.31 3.22
C THR A 18 -37.33 34.15 2.93
N PRO A 19 -36.51 35.21 3.11
CA PRO A 19 -35.07 35.11 2.88
C PRO A 19 -34.46 34.13 3.89
N LEU A 20 -33.35 33.48 3.52
CA LEU A 20 -32.53 32.68 4.44
C LEU A 20 -32.13 33.55 5.63
N VAL A 21 -32.81 33.35 6.76
CA VAL A 21 -32.26 33.65 8.08
C VAL A 21 -31.31 32.49 8.37
N GLY A 22 -30.03 32.78 8.57
CA GLY A 22 -29.04 31.76 8.93
C GLY A 22 -29.51 31.00 10.17
N ALA A 23 -29.43 29.67 10.14
CA ALA A 23 -29.72 28.85 11.31
C ALA A 23 -28.79 29.28 12.45
N GLU A 24 -29.37 29.68 13.57
CA GLU A 24 -28.63 30.04 14.78
C GLU A 24 -28.00 28.76 15.35
N SER A 25 -26.70 28.78 15.66
CA SER A 25 -25.98 27.66 16.25
C SER A 25 -26.67 27.16 17.52
N LEU A 26 -26.97 25.85 17.60
CA LEU A 26 -27.58 25.26 18.81
C LEU A 26 -26.58 25.15 19.97
N PHE A 27 -25.28 25.03 19.68
CA PHE A 27 -24.16 25.01 20.63
C PHE A 27 -22.89 25.60 19.97
N PRO A 28 -22.53 26.86 20.25
CA PRO A 28 -21.41 27.53 19.59
C PRO A 28 -20.04 26.85 19.77
N ASP A 29 -19.85 26.14 20.88
CA ASP A 29 -18.62 25.41 21.22
C ASP A 29 -18.55 23.98 20.63
N ALA A 30 -19.61 23.53 19.95
CA ALA A 30 -19.66 22.23 19.28
C ALA A 30 -19.63 22.33 17.75
N ASP A 31 -19.77 23.51 17.16
CA ASP A 31 -19.91 23.68 15.70
C ASP A 31 -18.65 23.28 14.91
N THR A 32 -17.47 23.43 15.51
CA THR A 32 -16.19 23.01 14.90
C THR A 32 -15.67 21.70 15.47
N HIS A 33 -16.46 21.02 16.32
CA HIS A 33 -16.04 19.79 16.99
C HIS A 33 -16.28 18.57 16.08
N ILE A 34 -15.41 17.56 16.13
CA ILE A 34 -15.52 16.34 15.30
C ILE A 34 -16.86 15.59 15.50
N TYR A 35 -17.40 15.67 16.72
CA TYR A 35 -18.71 15.15 17.10
C TYR A 35 -19.84 16.18 17.02
N ASN A 36 -19.73 17.20 16.16
CA ASN A 36 -20.79 18.19 15.92
C ASN A 36 -22.14 17.48 15.67
N GLU A 37 -22.23 16.65 14.63
CA GLU A 37 -23.48 15.99 14.24
C GLU A 37 -24.16 15.20 15.39
N PRO A 38 -23.48 14.27 16.10
CA PRO A 38 -24.11 13.56 17.21
C PRO A 38 -24.48 14.47 18.40
N ILE A 39 -23.71 15.53 18.66
CA ILE A 39 -24.03 16.50 19.71
C ILE A 39 -25.35 17.23 19.38
N HIS A 40 -25.50 17.70 18.15
CA HIS A 40 -26.71 18.36 17.67
C HIS A 40 -27.88 17.36 17.57
N PHE A 41 -27.63 16.12 17.14
CA PHE A 41 -28.64 15.05 17.14
C PHE A 41 -29.24 14.83 18.53
N LEU A 42 -28.41 14.73 19.58
CA LEU A 42 -28.91 14.56 20.94
C LEU A 42 -29.70 15.78 21.45
N LYS A 43 -29.34 16.99 21.00
CA LYS A 43 -30.07 18.22 21.35
C LYS A 43 -31.45 18.26 20.70
N GLU A 44 -31.51 17.99 19.40
CA GLU A 44 -32.76 17.95 18.62
C GLU A 44 -33.73 16.91 19.16
N HIS A 45 -33.20 15.75 19.58
CA HIS A 45 -33.98 14.66 20.16
C HIS A 45 -34.17 14.80 21.69
N LYS A 46 -33.76 15.93 22.28
CA LYS A 46 -33.96 16.30 23.69
C LYS A 46 -33.31 15.36 24.71
N PHE A 47 -32.28 14.63 24.31
CA PHE A 47 -31.44 13.86 25.23
C PHE A 47 -30.53 14.78 26.07
N VAL A 48 -30.11 15.90 25.50
CA VAL A 48 -29.25 16.90 26.17
C VAL A 48 -29.79 18.32 26.00
N SER A 49 -29.58 19.15 27.01
CA SER A 49 -29.96 20.58 26.97
C SER A 49 -28.76 21.52 26.87
N GLY A 50 -27.55 21.05 27.17
CA GLY A 50 -26.36 21.88 27.36
C GLY A 50 -26.30 22.52 28.74
N TYR A 51 -25.29 23.36 28.96
CA TYR A 51 -25.12 24.15 30.17
C TYR A 51 -26.01 25.42 30.13
N PRO A 52 -26.29 26.06 31.28
CA PRO A 52 -27.10 27.28 31.33
C PRO A 52 -26.54 28.47 30.54
N ASP A 53 -25.25 28.46 30.22
CA ASP A 53 -24.57 29.47 29.40
C ASP A 53 -24.72 29.25 27.89
N GLY A 54 -25.44 28.19 27.48
CA GLY A 54 -25.69 27.86 26.09
C GLY A 54 -24.61 27.00 25.43
N THR A 55 -23.61 26.52 26.19
CA THR A 55 -22.55 25.63 25.69
C THR A 55 -22.88 24.15 25.85
N PHE A 56 -22.23 23.29 25.07
CA PHE A 56 -22.30 21.84 25.26
C PHE A 56 -21.21 21.29 26.18
N GLY A 57 -20.00 21.85 26.12
CA GLY A 57 -18.78 21.41 26.80
C GLY A 57 -18.27 20.05 26.30
N PRO A 58 -17.88 19.90 25.02
CA PRO A 58 -17.58 18.60 24.40
C PRO A 58 -16.49 17.79 25.13
N GLU A 59 -15.44 18.46 25.61
CA GLU A 59 -14.29 17.84 26.28
C GLU A 59 -14.52 17.52 27.76
N ASN A 60 -15.61 18.00 28.36
CA ASN A 60 -15.85 17.76 29.78
C ASN A 60 -16.16 16.27 30.00
N GLN A 61 -15.54 15.67 31.01
CA GLN A 61 -15.85 14.31 31.42
C GLN A 61 -17.19 14.24 32.16
N LEU A 62 -17.88 13.10 32.02
CA LEU A 62 -19.15 12.85 32.67
C LEU A 62 -18.98 12.07 33.96
N ASN A 63 -19.75 12.42 34.98
CA ASN A 63 -19.97 11.53 36.12
C ASN A 63 -21.11 10.53 35.83
N ARG A 64 -21.19 9.48 36.65
CA ARG A 64 -22.18 8.40 36.50
C ARG A 64 -23.62 8.89 36.60
N ALA A 65 -23.89 9.89 37.45
CA ALA A 65 -25.23 10.48 37.59
C ALA A 65 -25.66 11.24 36.33
N GLU A 66 -24.74 11.98 35.69
CA GLU A 66 -24.97 12.68 34.44
C GLU A 66 -25.24 11.71 33.29
N LEU A 67 -24.40 10.68 33.12
CA LEU A 67 -24.61 9.68 32.07
C LEU A 67 -25.98 9.00 32.21
N VAL A 68 -26.31 8.48 33.40
CA VAL A 68 -27.60 7.78 33.60
C VAL A 68 -28.78 8.73 33.38
N THR A 69 -28.65 10.00 33.77
CA THR A 69 -29.69 10.98 33.51
C THR A 69 -29.92 11.15 32.00
N ILE A 70 -28.86 11.29 31.20
CA ILE A 70 -28.95 11.40 29.74
C ILE A 70 -29.60 10.14 29.13
N LEU A 71 -29.14 8.96 29.55
CA LEU A 71 -29.63 7.67 29.04
C LEU A 71 -31.14 7.45 29.25
N VAL A 72 -31.69 7.89 30.38
CA VAL A 72 -33.11 7.66 30.73
C VAL A 72 -33.96 8.92 30.79
N THR A 73 -33.45 10.07 30.32
CA THR A 73 -34.16 11.36 30.43
C THR A 73 -35.55 11.32 29.81
N GLN A 74 -35.68 10.63 28.67
CA GLN A 74 -36.93 10.48 27.91
C GLN A 74 -38.02 9.71 28.67
N ALA A 75 -37.63 8.87 29.64
CA ALA A 75 -38.59 8.12 30.44
C ALA A 75 -39.32 8.99 31.48
N ASN A 76 -38.81 10.21 31.75
CA ASN A 76 -39.31 11.17 32.74
C ASN A 76 -39.88 10.52 34.02
N PRO A 77 -39.06 9.74 34.75
CA PRO A 77 -39.53 8.95 35.89
C PRO A 77 -39.97 9.85 37.06
N PRO A 78 -40.95 9.39 37.88
CA PRO A 78 -41.36 10.11 39.07
C PRO A 78 -40.26 10.13 40.14
N ILE A 79 -40.33 11.12 41.04
CA ILE A 79 -39.43 11.19 42.20
C ILE A 79 -39.64 9.93 43.07
N PRO A 80 -38.57 9.23 43.48
CA PRO A 80 -38.68 8.01 44.25
C PRO A 80 -39.12 8.31 45.68
N SER A 81 -39.94 7.44 46.27
CA SER A 81 -40.38 7.54 47.67
C SER A 81 -39.41 6.91 48.67
N THR A 82 -38.42 6.16 48.19
CA THR A 82 -37.39 5.47 49.00
C THR A 82 -36.04 5.50 48.31
N THR A 83 -34.96 5.38 49.10
CA THR A 83 -33.59 5.32 48.58
C THR A 83 -33.35 4.01 47.82
N CYS A 84 -32.87 4.11 46.58
CA CYS A 84 -32.54 2.93 45.77
C CYS A 84 -31.09 2.47 45.94
N PHE A 85 -30.19 3.36 46.33
CA PHE A 85 -28.83 3.04 46.78
C PHE A 85 -28.52 3.87 48.04
N PRO A 86 -27.62 3.41 48.92
CA PRO A 86 -27.28 4.13 50.15
C PRO A 86 -26.74 5.55 49.92
N ASP A 87 -26.05 5.77 48.80
CA ASP A 87 -25.42 7.02 48.38
C ASP A 87 -26.24 7.82 47.36
N VAL A 88 -27.52 7.48 47.20
CA VAL A 88 -28.46 8.22 46.34
C VAL A 88 -29.62 8.74 47.19
N PRO A 89 -29.50 9.97 47.74
CA PRO A 89 -30.58 10.63 48.46
C PRO A 89 -31.82 10.81 47.59
N VAL A 90 -33.02 10.65 48.16
CA VAL A 90 -34.29 10.72 47.41
C VAL A 90 -34.55 12.09 46.77
N ASP A 91 -33.93 13.15 47.29
CA ASP A 91 -34.03 14.53 46.86
C ASP A 91 -32.90 14.99 45.91
N ALA A 92 -31.93 14.12 45.61
CA ALA A 92 -30.88 14.44 44.65
C ALA A 92 -31.46 14.58 43.23
N TRP A 93 -30.94 15.52 42.44
CA TRP A 93 -31.45 15.83 41.09
C TRP A 93 -31.44 14.62 40.14
N TYR A 94 -30.49 13.70 40.34
CA TYR A 94 -30.34 12.45 39.59
C TYR A 94 -31.12 11.26 40.16
N ALA A 95 -31.68 11.37 41.38
CA ALA A 95 -32.24 10.24 42.11
C ALA A 95 -33.34 9.51 41.33
N ARG A 96 -34.26 10.27 40.71
CA ARG A 96 -35.34 9.72 39.88
C ARG A 96 -34.83 8.90 38.70
N PHE A 97 -33.74 9.33 38.07
CA PHE A 97 -33.16 8.66 36.90
C PHE A 97 -32.39 7.42 37.32
N VAL A 98 -31.57 7.52 38.37
CA VAL A 98 -30.79 6.39 38.90
C VAL A 98 -31.69 5.28 39.44
N CYS A 99 -32.72 5.63 40.22
CA CYS A 99 -33.65 4.63 40.75
C CYS A 99 -34.49 3.98 39.65
N TYR A 100 -34.87 4.75 38.62
CA TYR A 100 -35.51 4.18 37.44
C TYR A 100 -34.57 3.21 36.69
N ALA A 101 -33.34 3.63 36.41
CA ALA A 101 -32.35 2.80 35.74
C ALA A 101 -32.06 1.50 36.51
N LYS A 102 -32.01 1.56 37.85
CA LYS A 102 -31.91 0.36 38.71
C LYS A 102 -33.11 -0.56 38.54
N SER A 103 -34.33 -0.02 38.57
CA SER A 103 -35.56 -0.80 38.40
C SER A 103 -35.66 -1.47 37.02
N LYS A 104 -34.98 -0.94 36.01
CA LYS A 104 -34.89 -1.47 34.65
C LYS A 104 -33.69 -2.38 34.42
N GLY A 105 -32.86 -2.60 35.44
CA GLY A 105 -31.65 -3.41 35.33
C GLY A 105 -30.54 -2.76 34.51
N ILE A 106 -30.63 -1.47 34.17
CA ILE A 106 -29.60 -0.72 33.44
C ILE A 106 -28.36 -0.55 34.33
N VAL A 107 -28.56 -0.29 35.62
CA VAL A 107 -27.49 -0.18 36.63
C VAL A 107 -27.72 -1.14 37.80
N ALA A 108 -26.66 -1.81 38.24
CA ALA A 108 -26.69 -2.69 39.40
C ALA A 108 -26.06 -2.05 40.67
N GLY A 109 -25.24 -1.02 40.50
CA GLY A 109 -24.36 -0.48 41.54
C GLY A 109 -23.01 -1.19 41.57
N TYR A 110 -22.11 -0.71 42.43
CA TYR A 110 -20.83 -1.33 42.73
C TYR A 110 -20.98 -2.48 43.74
N PRO A 111 -19.98 -3.37 43.87
CA PRO A 111 -20.02 -4.49 44.83
C PRO A 111 -20.18 -4.07 46.30
N ASP A 112 -19.84 -2.82 46.65
CA ASP A 112 -20.02 -2.25 47.99
C ASP A 112 -21.47 -1.82 48.29
N GLY A 113 -22.37 -1.95 47.30
CA GLY A 113 -23.78 -1.60 47.40
C GLY A 113 -24.11 -0.14 47.03
N ASN A 114 -23.11 0.68 46.70
CA ASN A 114 -23.28 2.08 46.31
C ASN A 114 -23.45 2.25 44.80
N PHE A 115 -23.93 3.41 44.36
CA PHE A 115 -24.02 3.78 42.95
C PHE A 115 -22.77 4.54 42.44
N GLY A 116 -22.16 5.34 43.30
CA GLY A 116 -21.05 6.26 43.02
C GLY A 116 -21.44 7.42 42.10
N PRO A 117 -22.43 8.27 42.44
CA PRO A 117 -23.00 9.26 41.53
C PRO A 117 -21.98 10.29 41.03
N ALA A 118 -21.02 10.70 41.87
CA ALA A 118 -19.99 11.68 41.53
C ALA A 118 -18.76 11.09 40.83
N ASN A 119 -18.66 9.77 40.71
CA ASN A 119 -17.50 9.14 40.08
C ASN A 119 -17.53 9.39 38.58
N THR A 120 -16.39 9.78 38.00
CA THR A 120 -16.22 9.88 36.54
C THR A 120 -16.40 8.52 35.90
N VAL A 121 -17.32 8.42 34.95
CA VAL A 121 -17.65 7.18 34.26
C VAL A 121 -16.57 6.83 33.24
N ASN A 122 -16.18 5.56 33.17
CA ASN A 122 -15.29 5.07 32.12
C ASN A 122 -16.07 4.38 30.99
N PHE A 123 -15.38 4.10 29.89
CA PHE A 123 -15.94 3.47 28.70
C PHE A 123 -16.67 2.15 29.00
N VAL A 124 -16.06 1.22 29.74
CA VAL A 124 -16.67 -0.10 30.00
C VAL A 124 -17.93 0.00 30.84
N GLU A 125 -18.00 0.96 31.77
CA GLU A 125 -19.22 1.25 32.52
C GLU A 125 -20.31 1.82 31.60
N ALA A 126 -19.95 2.76 30.71
CA ALA A 126 -20.89 3.40 29.81
C ALA A 126 -21.50 2.42 28.79
N VAL A 127 -20.68 1.62 28.12
CA VAL A 127 -21.15 0.66 27.10
C VAL A 127 -22.02 -0.44 27.69
N VAL A 128 -21.72 -0.91 28.91
CA VAL A 128 -22.56 -1.89 29.63
C VAL A 128 -23.92 -1.30 29.97
N MET A 129 -23.95 -0.04 30.44
CA MET A 129 -25.21 0.66 30.71
C MET A 129 -26.03 0.86 29.43
N MET A 130 -25.39 1.25 28.32
CA MET A 130 -26.04 1.40 27.02
C MET A 130 -26.54 0.04 26.49
N ASN A 131 -25.75 -1.02 26.52
CA ASN A 131 -26.20 -2.36 26.10
C ASN A 131 -27.47 -2.80 26.83
N ARG A 132 -27.53 -2.58 28.16
CA ARG A 132 -28.72 -2.90 28.97
C ARG A 132 -29.91 -2.03 28.61
N LEU A 133 -29.69 -0.74 28.35
CA LEU A 133 -30.75 0.17 27.90
C LEU A 133 -31.32 -0.29 26.55
N PHE A 134 -30.44 -0.64 25.61
CA PHE A 134 -30.80 -1.02 24.25
C PHE A 134 -31.17 -2.50 24.08
N GLY A 135 -31.13 -3.28 25.17
CA GLY A 135 -31.55 -4.67 25.18
C GLY A 135 -30.64 -5.60 24.38
N ILE A 136 -29.37 -5.24 24.16
CA ILE A 136 -28.39 -6.17 23.59
C ILE A 136 -28.00 -7.14 24.70
N ASP A 137 -28.25 -8.43 24.47
CA ASP A 137 -28.07 -9.48 25.45
C ASP A 137 -26.59 -9.78 25.63
N PHE A 138 -26.03 -9.68 26.84
CA PHE A 138 -24.63 -10.01 27.14
C PHE A 138 -24.44 -10.62 28.54
N SER A 139 -23.37 -11.39 28.69
CA SER A 139 -23.00 -12.13 29.88
C SER A 139 -21.93 -11.40 30.68
N THR A 140 -22.30 -10.99 31.90
CA THR A 140 -21.35 -10.48 32.89
C THR A 140 -20.57 -11.57 33.62
N ALA A 141 -20.78 -12.85 33.26
CA ALA A 141 -20.01 -13.97 33.80
C ALA A 141 -18.65 -14.16 33.10
N SER A 142 -18.39 -13.39 32.04
CA SER A 142 -17.10 -13.33 31.36
C SER A 142 -16.00 -12.73 32.27
N ASN A 143 -14.73 -13.03 31.98
CA ASN A 143 -13.59 -12.43 32.68
C ASN A 143 -12.67 -11.72 31.66
N PRO A 144 -12.51 -10.38 31.74
CA PRO A 144 -13.15 -9.46 32.69
C PRO A 144 -14.67 -9.35 32.48
N TRP A 145 -15.40 -8.92 33.51
CA TRP A 145 -16.88 -8.93 33.57
C TRP A 145 -17.60 -8.19 32.45
N PHE A 146 -16.91 -7.25 31.78
CA PHE A 146 -17.45 -6.45 30.69
C PHE A 146 -17.16 -7.03 29.30
N ARG A 147 -16.40 -8.13 29.21
CA ARG A 147 -15.86 -8.64 27.94
C ARG A 147 -16.95 -8.90 26.90
N ASP A 148 -17.92 -9.75 27.22
CA ASP A 148 -19.00 -10.08 26.27
C ASP A 148 -19.85 -8.84 25.90
N GLY A 149 -19.99 -7.89 26.82
CA GLY A 149 -20.70 -6.63 26.56
C GLY A 149 -19.96 -5.73 25.57
N VAL A 150 -18.64 -5.59 25.74
CA VAL A 150 -17.82 -4.80 24.82
C VAL A 150 -17.70 -5.51 23.48
N GLU A 151 -17.51 -6.84 23.44
CA GLU A 151 -17.47 -7.63 22.21
C GLU A 151 -18.76 -7.44 21.40
N LYS A 152 -19.93 -7.46 22.03
CA LYS A 152 -21.22 -7.27 21.34
C LYS A 152 -21.46 -5.84 20.83
N ALA A 153 -21.04 -4.85 21.61
CA ALA A 153 -21.05 -3.47 21.15
C ALA A 153 -20.06 -3.25 20.01
N SER A 154 -18.91 -3.94 20.06
CA SER A 154 -17.92 -3.96 18.98
C SER A 154 -18.54 -4.54 17.72
N THR A 155 -19.05 -5.77 17.74
CA THR A 155 -19.62 -6.44 16.54
C THR A 155 -20.80 -5.70 15.93
N SER A 156 -21.46 -4.84 16.70
CA SER A 156 -22.59 -4.01 16.24
C SER A 156 -22.17 -2.57 15.85
N ASN A 157 -20.85 -2.30 15.78
CA ASN A 157 -20.24 -1.01 15.45
C ASN A 157 -20.70 0.18 16.32
N LEU A 158 -20.93 -0.08 17.61
CA LEU A 158 -21.50 0.89 18.56
C LEU A 158 -20.44 1.66 19.37
N ILE A 159 -19.16 1.38 19.13
CA ILE A 159 -18.03 1.98 19.85
C ILE A 159 -17.26 2.89 18.89
N PRO A 160 -17.10 4.19 19.18
CA PRO A 160 -16.31 5.09 18.34
C PRO A 160 -14.81 4.76 18.40
N HIS A 161 -14.09 5.12 17.35
CA HIS A 161 -12.72 4.65 17.14
C HIS A 161 -11.67 5.30 18.05
N ASP A 162 -11.98 6.47 18.63
CA ASP A 162 -11.14 7.22 19.56
C ASP A 162 -11.16 6.68 21.00
N ILE A 163 -11.91 5.59 21.24
CA ILE A 163 -11.90 4.86 22.52
C ILE A 163 -10.67 3.95 22.57
N THR A 164 -9.55 4.45 23.07
CA THR A 164 -8.27 3.72 23.12
C THR A 164 -8.14 2.66 24.22
N SER A 165 -8.94 2.74 25.30
CA SER A 165 -8.74 1.86 26.45
C SER A 165 -9.99 1.59 27.27
N PHE A 166 -10.05 0.44 27.93
CA PHE A 166 -11.16 0.08 28.84
C PHE A 166 -11.32 1.05 30.03
N ALA A 167 -10.22 1.67 30.47
CA ALA A 167 -10.21 2.59 31.60
C ALA A 167 -10.52 4.04 31.21
N LEU A 168 -10.60 4.35 29.91
CA LEU A 168 -10.79 5.71 29.38
C LEU A 168 -12.02 6.36 30.01
N LYS A 169 -11.83 7.57 30.56
CA LYS A 169 -12.91 8.41 31.09
C LYS A 169 -13.56 9.15 29.93
N ILE A 170 -14.81 8.84 29.65
CA ILE A 170 -15.47 9.34 28.44
C ILE A 170 -15.83 10.82 28.58
N THR A 171 -15.64 11.58 27.50
CA THR A 171 -16.09 12.96 27.38
C THR A 171 -17.58 13.03 27.02
N ARG A 172 -18.17 14.22 27.16
CA ARG A 172 -19.55 14.49 26.71
C ARG A 172 -19.71 14.28 25.22
N ALA A 173 -18.70 14.60 24.42
CA ALA A 173 -18.72 14.39 22.98
C ALA A 173 -18.67 12.90 22.59
N GLN A 174 -17.79 12.12 23.23
CA GLN A 174 -17.73 10.66 23.04
C GLN A 174 -19.02 9.96 23.47
N MET A 175 -19.62 10.42 24.59
CA MET A 175 -20.95 9.95 24.99
C MET A 175 -22.02 10.26 23.94
N ALA A 176 -21.97 11.45 23.34
CA ALA A 176 -22.94 11.85 22.32
C ALA A 176 -22.85 10.95 21.09
N GLU A 177 -21.64 10.66 20.64
CA GLU A 177 -21.40 9.73 19.54
C GLU A 177 -21.84 8.30 19.87
N MET A 178 -21.42 7.76 21.03
CA MET A 178 -21.85 6.43 21.48
C MET A 178 -23.39 6.33 21.52
N MET A 179 -24.06 7.27 22.19
CA MET A 179 -25.53 7.26 22.29
C MET A 179 -26.20 7.35 20.92
N THR A 180 -25.67 8.18 20.01
CA THR A 180 -26.19 8.31 18.64
C THR A 180 -26.06 7.00 17.88
N ARG A 181 -24.91 6.32 17.96
CA ARG A 181 -24.73 4.97 17.36
C ARG A 181 -25.74 3.96 17.91
N PHE A 182 -25.92 3.90 19.22
CA PHE A 182 -26.90 3.00 19.82
C PHE A 182 -28.34 3.31 19.39
N VAL A 183 -28.72 4.59 19.29
CA VAL A 183 -30.03 5.01 18.79
C VAL A 183 -30.21 4.62 17.32
N LYS A 184 -29.25 4.97 16.47
CA LYS A 184 -29.28 4.63 15.04
C LYS A 184 -29.28 3.13 14.81
N ASN A 185 -28.65 2.36 15.70
CA ASN A 185 -28.71 0.89 15.67
C ASN A 185 -30.10 0.35 16.00
N ASP A 186 -30.77 0.85 17.05
CA ASP A 186 -32.15 0.45 17.40
C ASP A 186 -33.15 0.82 16.29
N ASP A 187 -32.84 1.89 15.54
CA ASP A 187 -33.64 2.38 14.42
C ASP A 187 -33.22 1.80 13.05
N ASN A 188 -32.23 0.90 12.99
CA ASN A 188 -31.66 0.32 11.76
C ASN A 188 -31.13 1.34 10.74
N THR A 189 -30.70 2.52 11.21
CA THR A 189 -30.11 3.61 10.39
C THR A 189 -28.63 3.83 10.69
N LEU A 190 -28.00 2.94 11.47
CA LEU A 190 -26.59 3.06 11.85
C LEU A 190 -25.65 3.08 10.64
N ALA A 191 -25.85 2.20 9.67
CA ALA A 191 -25.01 2.16 8.46
C ALA A 191 -25.13 3.45 7.61
N GLU A 192 -26.32 4.07 7.57
CA GLU A 192 -26.51 5.35 6.90
C GLU A 192 -25.82 6.48 7.65
N TYR A 193 -25.90 6.49 8.98
CA TYR A 193 -25.24 7.47 9.84
C TYR A 193 -23.70 7.38 9.76
N LEU A 194 -23.14 6.17 9.72
CA LEU A 194 -21.70 5.97 9.68
C LEU A 194 -21.10 6.19 8.28
N GLY A 195 -21.88 6.02 7.21
CA GLY A 195 -21.39 6.11 5.84
C GLY A 195 -20.34 5.04 5.50
N SER A 196 -19.75 5.12 4.29
CA SER A 196 -18.83 4.07 3.78
C SER A 196 -17.42 4.11 4.37
N ALA A 197 -17.06 5.17 5.12
CA ALA A 197 -15.73 5.33 5.73
C ALA A 197 -15.63 4.71 7.14
N TYR A 198 -16.76 4.41 7.80
CA TYR A 198 -16.80 3.92 9.19
C TYR A 198 -17.41 2.51 9.31
N ASP A 199 -17.29 1.68 8.27
CA ASP A 199 -17.96 0.37 8.19
C ASP A 199 -17.26 -0.73 9.01
N ARG A 200 -16.12 -0.43 9.66
CA ARG A 200 -15.36 -1.42 10.45
C ARG A 200 -15.64 -1.30 11.95
N PRO A 201 -16.17 -2.34 12.62
CA PRO A 201 -16.38 -2.31 14.05
C PRO A 201 -15.07 -2.16 14.86
N HIS A 202 -15.02 -1.21 15.80
CA HIS A 202 -13.91 -1.07 16.75
C HIS A 202 -13.88 -2.29 17.70
N SER A 203 -12.91 -3.19 17.51
CA SER A 203 -12.89 -4.49 18.19
C SER A 203 -12.45 -4.43 19.66
N TYR A 204 -12.93 -5.39 20.46
CA TYR A 204 -12.49 -5.60 21.85
C TYR A 204 -10.97 -5.67 21.97
N ALA A 205 -10.32 -6.43 21.07
CA ALA A 205 -8.88 -6.63 21.07
C ALA A 205 -8.12 -5.31 20.85
N ALA A 206 -8.61 -4.43 19.97
CA ALA A 206 -7.98 -3.13 19.75
C ALA A 206 -7.98 -2.29 21.04
N ILE A 207 -9.14 -2.18 21.70
CA ILE A 207 -9.28 -1.43 22.96
C ILE A 207 -8.43 -2.05 24.09
N GLU A 208 -8.24 -3.39 24.08
CA GLU A 208 -7.39 -4.10 25.05
C GLU A 208 -5.91 -3.79 24.87
N SER A 209 -5.40 -3.73 23.64
CA SER A 209 -3.99 -3.45 23.37
C SER A 209 -3.62 -1.97 23.49
N GLY A 210 -4.53 -1.08 23.92
CA GLY A 210 -4.29 0.36 23.98
C GLY A 210 -4.14 1.01 22.61
N THR A 211 -4.30 0.20 21.57
CA THR A 211 -4.34 0.62 20.20
C THR A 211 -5.74 1.12 19.95
N ASN A 212 -5.90 2.41 19.72
CA ASN A 212 -7.09 2.88 19.00
C ASN A 212 -7.35 1.88 17.84
N ALA A 213 -8.58 1.50 17.50
CA ALA A 213 -8.79 1.00 16.14
C ALA A 213 -8.57 2.11 15.12
N ILE A 214 -8.34 3.36 15.54
CA ILE A 214 -7.56 4.33 14.76
C ILE A 214 -6.07 3.94 14.74
N ALA A 215 -5.42 3.44 15.81
CA ALA A 215 -3.98 3.11 15.94
C ALA A 215 -3.50 1.66 15.65
N VAL A 216 -4.37 0.65 15.58
CA VAL A 216 -4.13 -0.58 14.77
C VAL A 216 -4.47 -0.33 13.30
N TYR A 217 -4.93 0.88 13.00
CA TYR A 217 -4.95 1.47 11.68
C TYR A 217 -4.03 2.73 11.56
N VAL A 218 -3.34 3.17 12.63
CA VAL A 218 -2.14 4.05 12.59
C VAL A 218 -0.86 3.20 12.64
N ALA A 219 -1.02 1.87 12.60
CA ALA A 219 0.05 0.93 12.29
C ALA A 219 -0.38 -0.12 11.23
N ARG A 220 -1.56 0.03 10.61
CA ARG A 220 -2.04 -0.79 9.45
C ARG A 220 -3.15 -0.15 8.56
N ASP A 221 -3.52 1.14 8.71
CA ASP A 221 -4.19 2.04 7.69
C ASP A 221 -3.19 3.10 7.19
N SER A 222 -1.89 2.83 7.37
CA SER A 222 -0.87 2.95 6.32
C SER A 222 -1.06 1.85 5.23
N ALA A 223 -2.31 1.46 4.99
CA ALA A 223 -2.81 0.54 3.96
C ALA A 223 -4.35 0.73 3.78
N GLN A 224 -4.72 1.53 2.78
CA GLN A 224 -5.98 1.51 1.99
C GLN A 224 -7.30 2.18 2.47
N GLU A 225 -7.55 3.35 1.87
CA GLU A 225 -8.74 3.83 1.10
C GLU A 225 -10.19 3.81 1.67
N PRO A 226 -10.93 4.95 1.60
CA PRO A 226 -12.37 4.97 1.40
C PRO A 226 -12.75 5.10 -0.09
N LYS A 227 -13.24 4.00 -0.66
CA LYS A 227 -14.05 3.98 -1.90
C LYS A 227 -15.34 4.79 -1.71
N VAL A 228 -15.62 5.71 -2.64
CA VAL A 228 -16.99 6.19 -2.87
C VAL A 228 -17.57 5.54 -4.12
N LYS A 229 -18.75 4.95 -3.90
CA LYS A 229 -19.85 4.64 -4.82
C LYS A 229 -19.65 4.95 -6.33
N GLN A 230 -19.54 3.84 -7.08
CA GLN A 230 -20.38 3.42 -8.21
C GLN A 230 -20.80 4.42 -9.34
N ASN A 231 -20.33 4.05 -10.54
CA ASN A 231 -21.06 3.82 -11.82
C ASN A 231 -21.52 5.01 -12.70
N PRO A 232 -21.76 4.81 -14.04
CA PRO A 232 -21.55 3.60 -14.88
C PRO A 232 -20.99 3.84 -16.32
N THR A 233 -20.78 2.70 -17.01
CA THR A 233 -20.98 2.40 -18.46
C THR A 233 -19.82 2.36 -19.48
N SER A 234 -19.50 1.10 -19.86
CA SER A 234 -19.42 0.51 -21.21
C SER A 234 -18.21 0.77 -22.14
N GLY A 235 -17.64 -0.33 -22.66
CA GLY A 235 -17.17 -0.39 -24.07
C GLY A 235 -15.84 -1.10 -24.32
N SER A 236 -15.89 -2.41 -24.53
CA SER A 236 -14.84 -3.31 -25.07
C SER A 236 -14.14 -2.84 -26.35
N ALA A 237 -12.84 -3.15 -26.51
CA ALA A 237 -12.32 -3.90 -27.68
C ALA A 237 -10.88 -4.41 -27.48
N SER A 238 -10.67 -5.64 -27.93
CA SER A 238 -9.53 -6.56 -27.78
C SER A 238 -8.42 -6.45 -28.84
N ASN A 239 -7.27 -7.09 -28.53
CA ASN A 239 -6.47 -8.07 -29.31
C ASN A 239 -4.99 -7.68 -29.47
N ASN A 240 -4.00 -8.57 -29.60
CA ASN A 240 -3.74 -10.00 -29.30
C ASN A 240 -2.33 -10.29 -29.90
N GLN A 241 -1.71 -11.41 -29.51
CA GLN A 241 -0.66 -12.18 -30.21
C GLN A 241 0.81 -11.73 -30.10
N THR A 242 1.69 -12.42 -29.36
CA THR A 242 2.26 -13.81 -29.39
C THR A 242 3.53 -13.99 -30.24
N GLY A 243 4.63 -14.39 -29.57
CA GLY A 243 5.28 -15.69 -29.85
C GLY A 243 6.65 -15.73 -30.55
N GLY A 244 7.67 -16.25 -29.84
CA GLY A 244 8.23 -17.57 -30.14
C GLY A 244 9.59 -17.74 -30.86
N SER A 245 10.63 -18.07 -30.07
CA SER A 245 11.43 -19.33 -30.04
C SER A 245 12.43 -19.80 -31.14
N SER A 246 13.57 -20.33 -30.62
CA SER A 246 14.42 -21.47 -31.05
C SER A 246 15.39 -21.30 -32.26
N GLY A 247 16.58 -21.93 -32.37
CA GLY A 247 17.37 -22.91 -31.58
C GLY A 247 18.44 -23.63 -32.47
N GLY A 248 19.47 -24.27 -31.89
CA GLY A 248 20.24 -25.42 -32.49
C GLY A 248 21.81 -25.40 -32.41
N THR A 249 22.46 -26.20 -31.53
CA THR A 249 23.20 -27.51 -31.71
C THR A 249 24.61 -27.46 -32.38
N THR A 250 25.74 -28.04 -31.89
CA THR A 250 26.07 -29.49 -31.69
C THR A 250 27.48 -29.77 -31.05
N THR A 251 27.53 -30.75 -30.13
CA THR A 251 28.51 -31.86 -29.82
C THR A 251 30.06 -31.73 -29.72
N GLY A 252 30.65 -32.36 -28.67
CA GLY A 252 31.88 -33.18 -28.76
C GLY A 252 32.80 -33.24 -27.51
N SER A 253 32.96 -34.40 -26.87
CA SER A 253 33.84 -34.70 -25.71
C SER A 253 35.08 -35.52 -26.12
N GLY A 254 36.19 -35.39 -25.38
CA GLY A 254 37.27 -36.40 -25.34
C GLY A 254 38.68 -35.89 -25.00
N THR A 255 39.10 -36.11 -23.76
CA THR A 255 40.38 -35.74 -23.10
C THR A 255 41.63 -36.53 -23.52
N ASN A 256 42.82 -35.89 -23.52
CA ASN A 256 43.99 -36.25 -22.68
C ASN A 256 45.22 -35.35 -22.95
N GLY A 257 45.80 -34.76 -21.91
CA GLY A 257 47.25 -34.47 -21.83
C GLY A 257 48.00 -35.76 -21.43
N THR A 258 49.29 -35.95 -21.63
CA THR A 258 50.38 -35.11 -21.13
C THR A 258 51.72 -35.65 -21.65
N SER A 259 52.69 -34.76 -21.91
CA SER A 259 54.05 -34.78 -21.31
C SER A 259 55.10 -34.11 -22.21
N GLY A 260 55.73 -33.06 -21.69
CA GLY A 260 57.19 -33.01 -21.58
C GLY A 260 58.02 -32.34 -22.68
N THR A 261 58.75 -31.30 -22.24
CA THR A 261 60.13 -30.92 -22.58
C THR A 261 60.45 -29.83 -23.62
N THR A 262 61.01 -28.73 -23.07
CA THR A 262 62.27 -28.03 -23.42
C THR A 262 62.37 -26.99 -24.57
N ASN A 263 63.07 -25.89 -24.20
CA ASN A 263 63.97 -25.00 -24.96
C ASN A 263 63.43 -23.69 -25.58
N ASP A 264 63.63 -22.60 -24.82
CA ASP A 264 64.62 -21.51 -25.04
C ASP A 264 64.58 -20.60 -26.30
N ALA A 265 65.04 -19.36 -26.07
CA ALA A 265 65.29 -18.20 -26.95
C ALA A 265 64.07 -17.28 -27.23
N GLY A 266 64.10 -15.96 -26.96
CA GLY A 266 65.15 -15.08 -26.47
C GLY A 266 64.67 -13.60 -26.46
N THR A 267 65.05 -12.88 -25.40
CA THR A 267 65.50 -11.47 -25.36
C THR A 267 64.82 -10.38 -26.20
N THR A 268 64.29 -9.35 -25.52
CA THR A 268 64.92 -8.02 -25.29
C THR A 268 63.87 -7.07 -24.67
N GLY A 269 64.01 -6.67 -23.40
CA GLY A 269 64.58 -5.37 -22.97
C GLY A 269 63.43 -4.38 -22.66
N SER A 270 63.29 -3.70 -21.52
CA SER A 270 64.21 -3.35 -20.46
C SER A 270 63.41 -3.12 -19.17
N THR A 271 64.06 -3.46 -18.07
CA THR A 271 63.70 -3.33 -16.67
C THR A 271 63.43 -1.89 -16.21
N ASN A 272 62.53 -1.74 -15.24
CA ASN A 272 62.93 -1.19 -13.94
C ASN A 272 61.99 -1.69 -12.83
N SER A 273 62.56 -2.48 -11.92
CA SER A 273 61.98 -2.74 -10.61
C SER A 273 62.34 -1.58 -9.67
N GLY A 274 61.44 -1.29 -8.74
CA GLY A 274 61.66 -0.34 -7.67
C GLY A 274 60.63 -0.56 -6.58
N THR A 275 60.94 -1.48 -5.66
CA THR A 275 60.30 -1.58 -4.35
C THR A 275 60.47 -0.25 -3.60
N ASN A 276 59.39 0.31 -3.06
CA ASN A 276 59.52 1.23 -1.94
C ASN A 276 58.29 1.17 -1.02
N THR A 277 58.53 0.69 0.19
CA THR A 277 57.72 0.88 1.39
C THR A 277 57.82 2.35 1.84
N GLY A 278 56.70 3.02 2.13
CA GLY A 278 56.74 4.38 2.69
C GLY A 278 55.36 4.99 2.99
N THR A 279 55.15 5.30 4.26
CA THR A 279 54.02 6.01 4.91
C THR A 279 53.91 7.51 4.56
N ASN A 280 52.66 8.01 4.59
CA ASN A 280 52.17 9.38 4.87
C ASN A 280 52.65 10.61 4.07
N GLY A 281 51.68 11.34 3.50
CA GLY A 281 51.61 12.81 3.47
C GLY A 281 52.07 13.54 2.20
N GLY A 282 51.17 14.31 1.58
CA GLY A 282 51.49 15.31 0.55
C GLY A 282 50.30 15.66 -0.35
N THR A 283 49.45 16.61 0.05
CA THR A 283 49.30 17.95 -0.58
C THR A 283 48.86 17.98 -2.04
N ASN A 284 47.63 18.49 -2.23
CA ASN A 284 47.09 19.04 -3.47
C ASN A 284 48.12 19.82 -4.29
N THR A 285 48.24 19.46 -5.57
CA THR A 285 48.54 20.41 -6.64
C THR A 285 47.52 20.21 -7.74
N GLY A 286 46.87 21.32 -8.12
CA GLY A 286 45.69 21.33 -8.99
C GLY A 286 45.94 20.75 -10.38
N GLY A 287 45.02 19.88 -10.79
CA GLY A 287 44.76 19.55 -12.17
C GLY A 287 43.25 19.64 -12.39
N THR A 288 42.81 20.75 -12.99
CA THR A 288 41.45 20.91 -13.54
C THR A 288 41.31 20.01 -14.76
N GLY A 289 40.99 18.74 -14.53
CA GLY A 289 40.48 17.83 -15.55
C GLY A 289 39.02 17.54 -15.24
N THR A 290 38.10 18.29 -15.84
CA THR A 290 36.67 18.01 -15.74
C THR A 290 36.40 16.66 -16.42
N GLN A 291 36.38 15.57 -15.66
CA GLN A 291 35.79 14.32 -16.16
C GLN A 291 34.33 14.64 -16.48
N THR A 292 33.98 14.62 -17.76
CA THR A 292 32.60 14.89 -18.18
C THR A 292 31.82 13.59 -17.99
N LEU A 293 31.31 13.38 -16.78
CA LEU A 293 30.33 12.33 -16.50
C LEU A 293 29.12 12.61 -17.39
N SER A 294 28.75 11.70 -18.29
CA SER A 294 27.73 12.00 -19.31
C SER A 294 26.39 11.30 -19.09
N TYR A 295 26.35 10.19 -18.34
CA TYR A 295 25.15 9.34 -18.27
C TYR A 295 24.65 9.00 -16.87
N LEU A 296 25.45 9.18 -15.80
CA LEU A 296 25.05 8.70 -14.48
C LEU A 296 24.38 9.80 -13.64
N ALA A 297 23.19 9.51 -13.14
CA ALA A 297 22.50 10.26 -12.11
C ALA A 297 22.13 9.34 -10.93
N THR A 298 21.63 9.92 -9.84
CA THR A 298 21.06 9.14 -8.73
C THR A 298 20.06 9.96 -7.92
N ASN A 299 19.13 9.30 -7.23
CA ASN A 299 18.38 9.96 -6.16
C ASN A 299 19.20 10.02 -4.88
N ILE A 300 19.06 11.11 -4.13
CA ILE A 300 19.52 11.17 -2.73
C ILE A 300 18.34 11.00 -1.78
N GLN A 301 18.60 10.35 -0.64
CA GLN A 301 17.63 10.19 0.44
C GLN A 301 17.35 11.52 1.15
N SER A 302 16.36 11.52 2.03
CA SER A 302 16.14 12.60 2.99
C SER A 302 17.42 12.85 3.82
N ALA A 303 17.62 14.12 4.17
CA ALA A 303 18.74 14.55 5.01
C ALA A 303 18.29 14.70 6.47
N ASP A 304 17.69 13.63 7.01
CA ASP A 304 17.19 13.57 8.38
C ASP A 304 18.09 12.71 9.29
N TYR A 305 17.68 12.56 10.56
CA TYR A 305 18.47 11.87 11.57
C TYR A 305 18.62 10.36 11.32
N GLY A 306 17.74 9.76 10.51
CA GLY A 306 17.82 8.36 10.08
C GLY A 306 18.74 8.14 8.87
N SER A 307 19.16 9.22 8.20
CA SER A 307 20.01 9.14 7.01
C SER A 307 21.39 8.53 7.30
N THR A 308 21.86 7.63 6.43
CA THR A 308 23.22 7.04 6.50
C THR A 308 24.26 7.82 5.71
N SER A 309 23.88 8.99 5.22
CA SER A 309 24.77 9.95 4.55
C SER A 309 25.05 11.13 5.47
N PRO A 310 26.33 11.49 5.72
CA PRO A 310 26.67 12.70 6.48
C PRO A 310 26.54 13.93 5.59
N VAL A 311 25.31 14.36 5.30
CA VAL A 311 25.00 15.41 4.33
C VAL A 311 25.51 16.78 4.81
N TYR A 312 25.04 17.24 5.96
CA TYR A 312 25.31 18.59 6.43
C TYR A 312 26.54 18.68 7.32
N ALA A 313 27.35 19.71 7.13
CA ALA A 313 28.48 20.03 8.01
C ALA A 313 28.01 20.41 9.42
N ASN A 314 26.89 21.13 9.51
CA ASN A 314 26.15 21.31 10.76
C ASN A 314 25.11 20.19 10.90
N VAL A 315 25.46 19.15 11.64
CA VAL A 315 24.62 17.96 11.85
C VAL A 315 23.30 18.29 12.54
N PHE A 316 23.20 19.41 13.26
CA PHE A 316 21.94 19.84 13.88
C PHE A 316 20.83 20.06 12.84
N LYS A 317 21.21 20.42 11.61
CA LYS A 317 20.28 20.61 10.50
C LYS A 317 19.62 19.31 10.03
N GLN A 318 20.24 18.16 10.26
CA GLN A 318 19.69 16.82 10.00
C GLN A 318 19.27 16.12 11.31
N GLY A 319 19.05 16.86 12.39
CA GLY A 319 18.57 16.31 13.65
C GLY A 319 17.10 15.89 13.57
N SER A 320 16.64 15.11 14.55
CA SER A 320 15.22 14.85 14.72
C SER A 320 14.44 16.15 14.92
N HIS A 321 13.13 16.11 14.69
CA HIS A 321 12.25 17.13 15.27
C HIS A 321 12.37 17.11 16.81
N TYR A 322 11.92 18.17 17.48
CA TYR A 322 12.00 18.26 18.94
C TYR A 322 11.24 17.11 19.59
N LEU A 323 11.94 16.38 20.46
CA LEU A 323 11.36 15.41 21.37
C LEU A 323 11.16 16.10 22.71
N THR A 324 9.92 16.22 23.16
CA THR A 324 9.61 16.85 24.45
C THR A 324 9.83 15.86 25.59
N GLN A 325 10.55 16.26 26.64
CA GLN A 325 10.96 15.37 27.72
C GLN A 325 10.62 15.93 29.10
N SER A 326 10.36 15.02 30.04
CA SER A 326 10.15 15.34 31.45
C SER A 326 11.31 14.77 32.29
N ALA A 327 11.70 15.43 33.38
CA ALA A 327 12.65 14.90 34.34
C ALA A 327 12.08 13.74 35.19
N SER A 328 10.78 13.47 35.12
CA SER A 328 10.14 12.34 35.81
C SER A 328 10.50 11.01 35.15
N SER A 329 11.10 10.10 35.91
CA SER A 329 11.51 8.77 35.44
C SER A 329 10.36 7.85 34.99
N ASN A 330 9.11 8.25 35.24
CA ASN A 330 7.91 7.47 34.92
C ASN A 330 7.16 8.00 33.68
N GLN A 331 7.71 8.99 32.97
CA GLN A 331 7.09 9.59 31.78
C GLN A 331 7.67 9.00 30.48
N PRO A 332 6.93 9.05 29.37
CA PRO A 332 7.38 8.50 28.09
C PRO A 332 8.64 9.19 27.56
N TRP A 333 9.38 8.49 26.70
CA TRP A 333 10.61 8.98 26.05
C TRP A 333 10.41 10.31 25.32
N ASP A 334 9.24 10.47 24.73
CA ASP A 334 8.71 11.71 24.18
C ASP A 334 7.31 11.92 24.75
N THR A 335 7.03 13.12 25.29
CA THR A 335 5.70 13.47 25.81
C THR A 335 4.69 13.77 24.72
N GLY A 336 5.13 13.94 23.46
CA GLY A 336 4.26 14.26 22.33
C GLY A 336 3.70 15.68 22.36
N GLU A 337 4.36 16.58 23.09
CA GLU A 337 3.91 17.97 23.32
C GLU A 337 4.72 18.98 22.48
N ALA A 338 5.49 18.52 21.49
CA ALA A 338 6.39 19.35 20.69
C ALA A 338 5.67 20.49 19.95
N ASP A 339 4.47 20.25 19.44
CA ASP A 339 3.66 21.26 18.72
C ASP A 339 3.15 22.38 19.64
N GLN A 340 3.26 22.23 20.96
CA GLN A 340 2.88 23.24 21.95
C GLN A 340 4.06 24.08 22.45
N LEU A 341 5.27 23.83 21.93
CA LEU A 341 6.45 24.64 22.24
C LEU A 341 6.29 26.06 21.69
N ILE A 342 6.77 27.05 22.46
CA ILE A 342 6.78 28.44 22.00
C ILE A 342 8.07 28.67 21.23
N LEU A 343 7.98 28.75 19.91
CA LEU A 343 9.11 28.91 19.00
C LEU A 343 9.32 30.38 18.59
N ASP A 344 10.53 30.72 18.16
CA ASP A 344 10.79 31.95 17.40
C ASP A 344 10.54 31.76 15.90
N THR A 345 10.78 32.81 15.11
CA THR A 345 10.52 32.79 13.65
C THR A 345 11.42 31.84 12.86
N ASN A 346 12.50 31.32 13.47
CA ASN A 346 13.40 30.33 12.88
C ASN A 346 13.19 28.94 13.51
N GLY A 347 12.16 28.78 14.35
CA GLY A 347 11.81 27.53 15.02
C GLY A 347 12.67 27.20 16.25
N TRP A 348 13.43 28.14 16.81
CA TRP A 348 14.13 27.89 18.09
C TRP A 348 13.17 27.99 19.27
N VAL A 349 13.28 27.05 20.22
CA VAL A 349 12.43 27.05 21.41
C VAL A 349 12.80 28.23 22.31
N ARG A 350 11.85 29.15 22.50
CA ARG A 350 11.98 30.29 23.41
C ARG A 350 11.65 29.92 24.84
N SER A 351 10.62 29.10 25.02
CA SER A 351 10.14 28.66 26.33
C SER A 351 9.23 27.43 26.19
N ILE A 352 9.19 26.63 27.25
CA ILE A 352 8.22 25.54 27.41
C ILE A 352 7.09 26.08 28.31
N PRO A 353 5.81 26.06 27.87
CA PRO A 353 4.70 26.48 28.70
C PRO A 353 4.61 25.66 29.99
N ASN A 354 4.34 26.32 31.13
CA ASN A 354 4.17 25.65 32.43
C ASN A 354 2.97 24.68 32.48
N SER A 355 2.08 24.72 31.48
CA SER A 355 0.96 23.79 31.33
C SER A 355 1.37 22.42 30.78
N LEU A 356 2.55 22.32 30.17
CA LEU A 356 3.04 21.07 29.59
C LEU A 356 3.66 20.18 30.67
N THR A 357 3.66 18.87 30.42
CA THR A 357 4.37 17.91 31.27
C THR A 357 5.87 17.93 31.05
N ALA A 358 6.30 18.35 29.87
CA ALA A 358 7.69 18.56 29.52
C ALA A 358 8.33 19.71 30.32
N ASP A 359 9.59 19.51 30.72
CA ASP A 359 10.47 20.53 31.33
C ASP A 359 11.74 20.78 30.52
N SER A 360 11.90 20.02 29.44
CA SER A 360 13.04 20.02 28.55
C SER A 360 12.63 19.55 27.16
N TYR A 361 13.47 19.82 26.18
CA TYR A 361 13.37 19.21 24.86
C TYR A 361 14.70 18.58 24.48
N ALA A 362 14.67 17.63 23.57
CA ALA A 362 15.83 16.97 23.04
C ALA A 362 15.77 16.90 21.52
N VAL A 363 16.96 16.88 20.91
CA VAL A 363 17.17 16.62 19.50
C VAL A 363 18.09 15.42 19.41
N PHE A 364 17.63 14.37 18.74
CA PHE A 364 18.45 13.21 18.47
C PHE A 364 19.31 13.49 17.24
N MET A 365 20.61 13.34 17.42
CA MET A 365 21.61 13.69 16.42
C MET A 365 22.24 12.41 15.91
N MET A 366 21.92 12.07 14.65
CA MET A 366 22.44 10.90 13.93
C MET A 366 21.98 9.58 14.58
N GLY A 367 21.07 8.84 13.95
CA GLY A 367 20.16 8.06 14.79
C GLY A 367 19.46 6.85 14.21
N ASN A 368 19.90 6.24 13.10
CA ASN A 368 19.60 4.82 12.84
C ASN A 368 20.34 4.19 11.66
N GLY A 369 21.66 4.34 11.62
CA GLY A 369 22.48 3.49 10.75
C GLY A 369 23.81 3.07 11.35
N GLY A 370 24.18 3.59 12.53
CA GLY A 370 25.44 3.23 13.19
C GLY A 370 26.70 3.75 12.49
N TYR A 371 26.59 4.60 11.46
CA TYR A 371 27.73 5.12 10.70
C TYR A 371 27.84 6.64 10.83
N ASN A 372 28.83 7.10 11.59
CA ASN A 372 29.16 8.52 11.79
C ASN A 372 30.60 8.81 11.37
N ILE A 373 30.90 10.07 11.02
CA ILE A 373 32.28 10.51 10.79
C ILE A 373 33.02 10.42 12.13
N ALA A 374 34.09 9.62 12.19
CA ALA A 374 34.93 9.54 13.38
C ALA A 374 35.70 10.85 13.60
N GLY A 375 35.81 11.30 14.85
CA GLY A 375 36.56 12.50 15.22
C GLY A 375 35.83 13.40 16.21
N ASP A 376 36.34 14.63 16.33
CA ASP A 376 35.83 15.64 17.25
C ASP A 376 34.67 16.43 16.62
N TYR A 377 33.49 16.36 17.24
CA TYR A 377 32.33 17.20 16.92
C TYR A 377 32.36 18.45 17.78
N HIS A 378 32.26 19.62 17.15
CA HIS A 378 32.28 20.91 17.83
C HIS A 378 30.87 21.47 17.95
N ILE A 379 30.39 21.63 19.17
CA ILE A 379 29.01 22.03 19.46
C ILE A 379 29.02 23.45 20.03
N TYR A 380 28.39 24.38 19.33
CA TYR A 380 28.24 25.77 19.73
C TYR A 380 26.76 26.11 19.94
N TRP A 381 26.47 27.05 20.84
CA TRP A 381 25.13 27.65 20.98
C TRP A 381 25.24 29.05 21.55
N ASP A 382 24.23 29.86 21.30
CA ASP A 382 24.03 31.17 21.92
C ASP A 382 22.97 31.07 23.03
N GLY A 383 23.02 32.00 23.99
CA GLY A 383 22.00 32.16 25.02
C GLY A 383 22.29 31.47 26.36
N GLU A 384 21.42 31.76 27.32
CA GLU A 384 21.46 31.31 28.71
C GLU A 384 20.56 30.08 28.86
N GLY A 385 21.16 28.93 29.16
CA GLY A 385 20.41 27.73 29.50
C GLY A 385 21.31 26.52 29.67
N THR A 386 20.71 25.35 29.88
CA THR A 386 21.45 24.12 30.16
C THR A 386 21.35 23.17 28.97
N ILE A 387 22.50 22.87 28.34
CA ILE A 387 22.63 21.80 27.34
C ILE A 387 23.36 20.61 27.97
N THR A 388 22.82 19.42 27.78
CA THR A 388 23.37 18.15 28.27
C THR A 388 23.36 17.07 27.20
N PHE A 389 24.18 16.04 27.40
CA PHE A 389 24.35 14.92 26.47
C PHE A 389 24.14 13.58 27.18
N PRO A 390 22.88 13.20 27.48
CA PRO A 390 22.58 12.10 28.39
C PRO A 390 23.03 10.69 27.91
N PHE A 391 23.38 10.53 26.63
CA PHE A 391 23.87 9.27 26.06
C PHE A 391 25.35 9.31 25.67
N THR A 392 26.06 10.36 26.05
CA THR A 392 27.50 10.49 25.77
C THR A 392 28.29 10.13 27.01
N ASN A 393 29.28 9.24 26.89
CA ASN A 393 30.15 8.93 28.01
C ASN A 393 30.95 10.18 28.40
N GLN A 394 31.14 10.39 29.70
CA GLN A 394 31.90 11.56 30.18
C GLN A 394 33.34 11.60 29.65
N SER A 395 33.94 10.44 29.34
CA SER A 395 35.26 10.33 28.72
C SER A 395 35.33 10.84 27.29
N ASP A 396 34.20 10.89 26.59
CA ASP A 396 34.11 11.29 25.19
C ASP A 396 34.00 12.83 25.09
N ILE A 397 33.57 13.49 26.17
CA ILE A 397 33.59 14.95 26.29
C ILE A 397 35.02 15.42 26.54
N ARG A 398 35.67 15.99 25.52
CA ARG A 398 37.10 16.38 25.57
C ARG A 398 37.32 17.74 26.21
N SER A 399 36.40 18.66 25.96
CA SER A 399 36.45 20.01 26.53
C SER A 399 35.06 20.64 26.55
N SER A 400 34.85 21.54 27.50
CA SER A 400 33.65 22.37 27.58
C SER A 400 34.00 23.77 28.05
N GLN A 401 33.39 24.77 27.42
CA GLN A 401 33.47 26.18 27.77
C GLN A 401 32.05 26.73 27.76
N ILE A 402 31.50 27.01 28.93
CA ILE A 402 30.14 27.55 29.07
C ILE A 402 30.27 28.97 29.63
N THR A 403 29.64 29.93 28.95
CA THR A 403 29.60 31.34 29.33
C THR A 403 28.15 31.76 29.59
N ALA A 404 27.97 32.98 30.09
CA ALA A 404 26.63 33.55 30.26
C ALA A 404 25.90 33.82 28.92
N ASN A 405 26.57 33.82 27.77
CA ASN A 405 25.92 34.15 26.48
C ASN A 405 25.93 32.99 25.48
N GLY A 406 26.24 31.78 25.93
CA GLY A 406 26.37 30.61 25.08
C GLY A 406 27.50 29.70 25.53
N GLY A 407 27.79 28.68 24.74
CA GLY A 407 28.85 27.75 25.05
C GLY A 407 29.41 27.00 23.87
N HIS A 408 30.47 26.25 24.17
CA HIS A 408 31.20 25.39 23.26
C HIS A 408 31.53 24.08 23.97
N VAL A 409 31.21 22.95 23.35
CA VAL A 409 31.57 21.61 23.83
C VAL A 409 32.19 20.83 22.68
N VAL A 410 33.20 20.01 22.99
CA VAL A 410 33.81 19.07 22.04
C VAL A 410 33.51 17.65 22.49
N ILE A 411 32.86 16.88 21.62
CA ILE A 411 32.57 15.46 21.81
C ILE A 411 33.41 14.67 20.80
N SER A 412 34.32 13.84 21.31
CA SER A 412 35.14 12.93 20.52
C SER A 412 34.40 11.63 20.27
N MET A 413 34.19 11.28 19.01
CA MET A 413 33.56 10.02 18.62
C MET A 413 34.57 9.08 17.97
N PRO A 414 34.76 7.85 18.48
CA PRO A 414 35.75 6.92 17.95
C PRO A 414 35.39 6.32 16.57
N GLY A 415 34.23 6.68 15.99
CA GLY A 415 33.68 6.09 14.77
C GLY A 415 32.70 4.96 15.08
N THR A 416 31.69 4.79 14.22
CA THR A 416 30.57 3.83 14.37
C THR A 416 29.92 3.83 15.77
N HIS A 417 29.13 4.87 16.05
CA HIS A 417 28.33 5.03 17.28
C HIS A 417 26.89 5.36 16.88
N ASP A 418 25.88 5.05 17.71
CA ASP A 418 24.46 5.39 17.51
C ASP A 418 24.13 6.90 17.62
N GLY A 419 25.13 7.75 17.32
CA GLY A 419 25.08 9.21 17.51
C GLY A 419 24.95 9.62 18.98
N PHE A 420 24.32 10.77 19.21
CA PHE A 420 24.13 11.30 20.56
C PHE A 420 22.87 12.16 20.67
N LEU A 421 22.28 12.19 21.87
CA LEU A 421 21.16 13.07 22.17
C LEU A 421 21.68 14.40 22.70
N LEU A 422 21.21 15.50 22.13
CA LEU A 422 21.38 16.85 22.68
C LEU A 422 20.08 17.22 23.41
N LYS A 423 20.16 17.43 24.73
CA LYS A 423 19.03 17.81 25.56
C LYS A 423 19.19 19.22 26.09
N VAL A 424 18.17 20.06 25.92
CA VAL A 424 18.11 21.44 26.41
C VAL A 424 17.07 21.55 27.53
N SER A 425 17.47 22.12 28.66
CA SER A 425 16.61 22.46 29.80
C SER A 425 16.95 23.86 30.31
N ASN A 426 16.11 24.43 31.19
CA ASN A 426 16.29 25.79 31.70
C ASN A 426 16.55 26.81 30.56
N ILE A 427 15.66 26.85 29.56
CA ILE A 427 15.91 27.46 28.24
C ILE A 427 16.20 28.96 28.28
N ASP A 428 15.60 29.69 29.21
CA ASP A 428 15.85 31.11 29.53
C ASP A 428 15.64 31.31 31.05
N PRO A 429 16.61 30.90 31.88
CA PRO A 429 16.40 30.77 33.32
C PRO A 429 16.20 32.13 34.00
N ASN A 430 16.68 33.21 33.38
CA ASN A 430 16.58 34.57 33.89
C ASN A 430 15.45 35.37 33.21
N ASN A 431 14.70 34.76 32.28
CA ASN A 431 13.60 35.37 31.54
C ASN A 431 14.01 36.71 30.88
N THR A 432 15.20 36.74 30.28
CA THR A 432 15.79 37.95 29.67
C THR A 432 15.49 38.05 28.17
N GLY A 433 14.92 36.99 27.58
CA GLY A 433 14.83 36.80 26.15
C GLY A 433 16.13 36.26 25.53
N ASN A 434 17.17 36.00 26.32
CA ASN A 434 18.42 35.41 25.86
C ASN A 434 18.38 33.88 25.89
N TYR A 435 17.34 33.28 25.30
CA TYR A 435 17.14 31.82 25.29
C TYR A 435 18.18 31.07 24.44
N VAL A 436 18.37 29.79 24.74
CA VAL A 436 19.24 28.88 23.95
C VAL A 436 18.79 28.81 22.49
N ARG A 437 19.69 29.17 21.56
CA ARG A 437 19.43 29.20 20.11
C ARG A 437 20.73 29.09 19.32
N ASN A 438 20.63 29.08 17.99
CA ASN A 438 21.77 28.98 17.07
C ASN A 438 22.70 27.80 17.40
N ILE A 439 22.10 26.67 17.78
CA ILE A 439 22.84 25.43 18.06
C ILE A 439 23.47 24.95 16.76
N ARG A 440 24.79 24.73 16.80
CA ARG A 440 25.59 24.27 15.66
C ARG A 440 26.44 23.10 16.10
N VAL A 441 26.26 21.95 15.46
CA VAL A 441 27.03 20.72 15.72
C VAL A 441 27.88 20.45 14.49
N ILE A 442 29.12 20.92 14.52
CA ILE A 442 30.03 20.86 13.38
C ILE A 442 30.71 19.50 13.33
N ALA A 443 30.51 18.79 12.22
CA ALA A 443 31.08 17.46 11.98
C ALA A 443 32.61 17.51 11.81
N PRO A 444 33.34 16.43 12.14
CA PRO A 444 34.78 16.35 11.94
C PRO A 444 35.18 16.65 10.49
N GLY A 445 36.23 17.44 10.32
CA GLY A 445 36.72 17.85 9.00
C GLY A 445 35.94 18.98 8.32
N SER A 446 34.90 19.51 8.97
CA SER A 446 34.14 20.69 8.49
C SER A 446 34.47 21.94 9.30
N GLN A 447 34.24 23.11 8.70
CA GLN A 447 34.31 24.41 9.36
C GLN A 447 32.92 24.92 9.71
N ASP A 448 32.86 25.78 10.72
CA ASP A 448 31.65 26.52 11.03
C ASP A 448 31.30 27.48 9.88
N GLY A 449 30.10 27.32 9.33
CA GLY A 449 29.65 28.02 8.12
C GLY A 449 29.68 27.17 6.86
N ASP A 450 30.33 26.02 6.86
CA ASP A 450 30.17 25.03 5.79
C ASP A 450 28.71 24.53 5.77
N ILE A 451 28.17 24.29 4.58
CA ILE A 451 26.80 23.77 4.40
C ILE A 451 26.83 22.25 4.36
N PHE A 452 27.66 21.70 3.47
CA PHE A 452 27.81 20.26 3.25
C PHE A 452 29.15 19.76 3.78
N THR A 453 29.20 18.49 4.19
CA THR A 453 30.50 17.87 4.49
C THR A 453 31.34 17.70 3.22
N GLN A 454 32.66 17.82 3.33
CA GLN A 454 33.53 17.62 2.16
C GLN A 454 33.49 16.18 1.64
N SER A 455 33.29 15.20 2.53
CA SER A 455 33.08 13.79 2.16
C SER A 455 31.86 13.62 1.27
N PHE A 456 30.73 14.22 1.64
CA PHE A 456 29.51 14.16 0.86
C PHE A 456 29.67 14.84 -0.51
N LEU A 457 30.25 16.06 -0.55
CA LEU A 457 30.52 16.75 -1.81
C LEU A 457 31.42 15.96 -2.76
N ASN A 458 32.46 15.30 -2.23
CA ASN A 458 33.36 14.47 -3.04
C ASN A 458 32.66 13.26 -3.65
N GLU A 459 31.66 12.74 -2.96
CA GLU A 459 30.88 11.61 -3.44
C GLU A 459 29.89 12.03 -4.52
N ILE A 460 29.14 13.11 -4.27
CA ILE A 460 28.15 13.65 -5.20
C ILE A 460 28.77 14.10 -6.52
N ARG A 461 30.03 14.56 -6.51
CA ARG A 461 30.81 14.88 -7.72
C ARG A 461 31.00 13.72 -8.70
N ASN A 462 30.73 12.48 -8.29
CA ASN A 462 30.77 11.31 -9.18
C ASN A 462 29.50 11.14 -10.03
N TYR A 463 28.50 12.00 -9.83
CA TYR A 463 27.24 11.98 -10.57
C TYR A 463 27.15 13.19 -11.50
N ARG A 464 26.59 12.99 -12.70
CA ARG A 464 26.27 14.10 -13.62
C ARG A 464 25.09 14.90 -13.10
N ALA A 465 24.05 14.22 -12.62
CA ALA A 465 22.86 14.83 -12.05
C ALA A 465 22.45 14.16 -10.74
N VAL A 466 21.76 14.90 -9.87
CA VAL A 466 21.13 14.36 -8.66
C VAL A 466 19.66 14.70 -8.67
N ARG A 467 18.82 13.67 -8.49
CA ARG A 467 17.37 13.79 -8.35
C ARG A 467 16.99 13.91 -6.88
N PHE A 468 16.21 14.94 -6.56
CA PHE A 468 15.89 15.36 -5.19
C PHE A 468 14.51 14.91 -4.72
N MET A 469 14.07 13.71 -5.11
CA MET A 469 12.71 13.24 -4.79
C MET A 469 12.45 13.10 -3.27
N GLN A 470 13.26 12.28 -2.57
CA GLN A 470 13.10 12.08 -1.12
C GLN A 470 13.55 13.32 -0.32
N PHE A 471 14.56 14.04 -0.81
CA PHE A 471 15.01 15.29 -0.21
C PHE A 471 13.91 16.37 -0.21
N MET A 472 13.13 16.46 -1.29
CA MET A 472 11.99 17.38 -1.41
C MET A 472 10.70 16.83 -0.82
N ARG A 473 10.73 15.69 -0.13
CA ARG A 473 9.54 15.02 0.44
C ARG A 473 8.44 14.79 -0.59
N THR A 474 8.83 14.43 -1.82
CA THR A 474 7.88 14.22 -2.94
C THR A 474 6.94 13.06 -2.68
N ASN A 475 7.45 11.99 -2.06
CA ASN A 475 6.71 10.76 -1.76
C ASN A 475 6.08 10.76 -0.37
N ASP A 476 6.14 11.88 0.34
CA ASP A 476 5.54 11.96 1.66
C ASP A 476 4.04 11.74 1.62
N VAL A 477 3.54 11.17 2.71
CA VAL A 477 2.16 10.74 2.82
C VAL A 477 1.23 11.95 2.75
N LEU A 478 0.48 12.07 1.66
CA LEU A 478 -0.51 13.13 1.49
C LEU A 478 -1.80 12.90 2.27
N GLU A 479 -1.88 11.84 3.08
CA GLU A 479 -3.10 11.43 3.80
C GLU A 479 -3.71 12.59 4.60
N PRO A 480 -2.95 13.38 5.40
CA PRO A 480 -3.56 14.49 6.14
C PRO A 480 -4.14 15.57 5.24
N VAL A 481 -3.53 15.82 4.07
CA VAL A 481 -4.01 16.79 3.07
C VAL A 481 -5.30 16.26 2.42
N MET A 482 -5.30 14.99 2.02
CA MET A 482 -6.45 14.36 1.38
C MET A 482 -7.61 14.15 2.35
N GLU A 483 -7.34 13.90 3.64
CA GLU A 483 -8.35 13.83 4.69
C GLU A 483 -9.02 15.19 4.91
N ARG A 484 -8.24 16.27 5.03
CA ARG A 484 -8.80 17.63 5.11
C ARG A 484 -9.58 18.01 3.87
N PHE A 485 -9.13 17.62 2.68
CA PHE A 485 -9.90 17.78 1.44
C PHE A 485 -11.24 17.04 1.52
N ARG A 486 -11.27 15.77 1.94
CA ARG A 486 -12.52 15.00 2.07
C ARG A 486 -13.49 15.62 3.08
N ASN A 487 -12.98 16.30 4.11
CA ASN A 487 -13.79 16.97 5.13
C ASN A 487 -14.27 18.37 4.72
N THR A 488 -13.47 19.13 3.95
CA THR A 488 -13.73 20.56 3.68
C THR A 488 -14.09 20.85 2.22
N GLY A 489 -13.79 19.93 1.30
CA GLY A 489 -13.84 20.13 -0.15
C GLY A 489 -12.72 21.02 -0.70
N VAL A 490 -11.76 21.44 0.13
CA VAL A 490 -10.65 22.33 -0.27
C VAL A 490 -9.38 21.51 -0.49
N LEU A 491 -8.85 21.54 -1.70
CA LEU A 491 -7.51 20.99 -1.99
C LEU A 491 -6.48 22.00 -1.52
N GLU A 492 -5.78 21.66 -0.44
CA GLU A 492 -4.71 22.48 0.10
C GLU A 492 -3.46 22.40 -0.79
N GLU A 493 -2.72 23.49 -0.84
CA GLU A 493 -1.47 23.61 -1.57
C GLU A 493 -0.40 24.23 -0.65
N ILE A 494 0.86 23.81 -0.79
CA ILE A 494 1.98 24.43 -0.09
C ILE A 494 2.41 25.71 -0.82
N GLY A 495 2.39 26.83 -0.08
CA GLY A 495 2.90 28.13 -0.51
C GLY A 495 4.42 28.26 -0.40
N TRP A 496 5.00 29.25 -1.09
CA TRP A 496 6.45 29.53 -1.01
C TRP A 496 6.93 29.85 0.41
N GLU A 497 6.09 30.49 1.22
CA GLU A 497 6.44 30.89 2.59
C GLU A 497 6.20 29.80 3.64
N GLU A 498 5.53 28.71 3.29
CA GLU A 498 5.16 27.60 4.20
C GLU A 498 6.20 26.47 4.22
N ARG A 499 7.13 26.47 3.26
CA ARG A 499 8.23 25.50 3.17
C ARG A 499 9.28 25.74 4.26
N VAL A 500 10.17 24.75 4.43
CA VAL A 500 11.39 24.93 5.22
C VAL A 500 12.36 25.88 4.53
N LYS A 501 12.90 26.82 5.31
CA LYS A 501 13.76 27.92 4.88
C LYS A 501 15.18 27.73 5.39
N MET A 502 16.12 28.40 4.71
CA MET A 502 17.55 28.36 5.05
C MET A 502 17.85 28.83 6.50
N ASN A 503 17.06 29.74 7.04
CA ASN A 503 17.21 30.25 8.41
C ASN A 503 16.59 29.36 9.48
N ASP A 504 15.76 28.38 9.11
CA ASP A 504 15.12 27.48 10.07
C ASP A 504 16.14 26.61 10.79
N HIS A 505 15.91 26.32 12.06
CA HIS A 505 16.82 25.55 12.90
C HIS A 505 17.07 24.12 12.37
N ASN A 506 16.11 23.52 11.68
CA ASN A 506 16.13 22.15 11.15
C ASN A 506 15.87 22.16 9.63
N TRP A 507 16.58 21.33 8.87
CA TRP A 507 16.51 21.20 7.41
C TRP A 507 16.22 19.74 6.96
N SER A 508 15.72 18.89 7.84
CA SER A 508 15.39 17.49 7.54
C SER A 508 14.36 17.36 6.43
N ASP A 509 13.46 18.34 6.32
CA ASP A 509 12.46 18.44 5.24
C ASP A 509 12.99 19.13 3.97
N GLY A 510 14.28 19.46 3.92
CA GLY A 510 15.00 19.90 2.72
C GLY A 510 14.54 21.25 2.14
N PRO A 511 15.12 22.39 2.58
CA PRO A 511 14.93 23.66 1.88
C PRO A 511 15.30 23.52 0.40
N ILE A 512 14.44 23.98 -0.51
CA ILE A 512 14.71 23.83 -1.95
C ILE A 512 16.02 24.50 -2.36
N GLU A 513 16.46 25.57 -1.69
CA GLU A 513 17.73 26.21 -1.94
C GLU A 513 18.94 25.30 -1.73
N MET A 514 18.83 24.28 -0.86
CA MET A 514 19.88 23.27 -0.68
C MET A 514 20.12 22.47 -1.95
N THR A 515 19.09 22.25 -2.78
CA THR A 515 19.25 21.55 -4.07
C THR A 515 20.16 22.37 -5.00
N PHE A 516 19.98 23.69 -5.04
CA PHE A 516 20.78 24.60 -5.85
C PHE A 516 22.17 24.83 -5.28
N GLU A 517 22.29 24.87 -3.95
CA GLU A 517 23.58 24.99 -3.28
C GLU A 517 24.44 23.75 -3.53
N LEU A 518 23.85 22.54 -3.42
CA LEU A 518 24.54 21.30 -3.72
C LEU A 518 25.00 21.28 -5.18
N ALA A 519 24.10 21.62 -6.11
CA ALA A 519 24.43 21.73 -7.52
C ALA A 519 25.56 22.72 -7.81
N ALA A 520 25.58 23.86 -7.13
CA ALA A 520 26.61 24.87 -7.30
C ALA A 520 27.97 24.44 -6.71
N GLN A 521 28.00 23.82 -5.53
CA GLN A 521 29.24 23.41 -4.86
C GLN A 521 29.85 22.10 -5.40
N ALA A 522 29.00 21.17 -5.84
CA ALA A 522 29.43 19.92 -6.44
C ALA A 522 29.61 20.03 -7.97
N GLY A 523 29.01 21.03 -8.63
CA GLY A 523 29.10 21.19 -10.07
C GLY A 523 28.26 20.17 -10.85
N ILE A 524 27.12 19.77 -10.29
CA ILE A 524 26.21 18.76 -10.87
C ILE A 524 24.94 19.42 -11.40
N ASP A 525 24.22 18.72 -12.26
CA ASP A 525 22.90 19.11 -12.74
C ASP A 525 21.83 18.78 -11.67
N PRO A 526 21.06 19.76 -11.14
CA PRO A 526 19.98 19.46 -10.22
C PRO A 526 18.75 18.94 -10.97
N TRP A 527 18.18 17.85 -10.47
CA TRP A 527 16.89 17.33 -10.90
C TRP A 527 15.86 17.48 -9.78
N ILE A 528 15.02 18.49 -9.94
CA ILE A 528 14.00 18.89 -8.97
C ILE A 528 12.75 18.07 -9.25
N THR A 529 12.26 17.40 -8.22
CA THR A 529 10.97 16.71 -8.24
C THR A 529 10.06 17.41 -7.24
N PHE A 530 9.00 18.03 -7.73
CA PHE A 530 8.09 18.80 -6.87
C PHE A 530 7.03 17.90 -6.21
N PRO A 531 6.69 18.11 -4.93
CA PRO A 531 5.50 17.49 -4.33
C PRO A 531 4.23 17.80 -5.12
N ALA A 532 3.24 16.89 -5.10
CA ALA A 532 2.04 17.01 -5.93
C ALA A 532 1.21 18.27 -5.60
N HIS A 533 1.19 18.70 -4.34
CA HIS A 533 0.36 19.80 -3.84
C HIS A 533 1.08 21.15 -3.75
N VAL A 534 2.09 21.44 -4.57
CA VAL A 534 2.73 22.76 -4.56
C VAL A 534 1.96 23.79 -5.38
N SER A 535 1.84 25.00 -4.84
CA SER A 535 1.18 26.15 -5.48
C SER A 535 1.98 26.69 -6.68
N ASP A 536 1.32 27.48 -7.53
CA ASP A 536 1.99 28.18 -8.65
C ASP A 536 3.06 29.18 -8.19
N GLU A 537 2.82 29.85 -7.06
CA GLU A 537 3.78 30.76 -6.44
C GLU A 537 5.05 30.01 -6.05
N TYR A 538 4.92 28.83 -5.42
CA TYR A 538 6.05 27.99 -5.08
C TYR A 538 6.88 27.65 -6.32
N ILE A 539 6.23 27.25 -7.41
CA ILE A 539 6.89 26.89 -8.67
C ILE A 539 7.67 28.07 -9.27
N GLU A 540 7.06 29.25 -9.32
CA GLU A 540 7.70 30.46 -9.88
C GLU A 540 8.88 30.93 -9.03
N GLU A 541 8.71 31.01 -7.71
CA GLU A 541 9.78 31.43 -6.80
C GLU A 541 10.93 30.42 -6.74
N SER A 542 10.62 29.13 -6.88
CA SER A 542 11.64 28.08 -7.04
C SER A 542 12.50 28.32 -8.30
N ALA A 543 11.88 28.68 -9.43
CA ALA A 543 12.60 29.01 -10.66
C ALA A 543 13.49 30.25 -10.49
N ARG A 544 13.01 31.26 -9.76
CA ARG A 544 13.76 32.49 -9.45
C ARG A 544 14.95 32.21 -8.53
N ALA A 545 14.74 31.42 -7.48
CA ALA A 545 15.80 30.99 -6.55
C ALA A 545 16.89 30.19 -7.28
N ALA A 546 16.49 29.23 -8.13
CA ALA A 546 17.43 28.47 -8.96
C ALA A 546 18.25 29.39 -9.86
N ARG A 547 17.61 30.34 -10.54
CA ARG A 547 18.28 31.28 -11.44
C ARG A 547 19.22 32.22 -10.70
N ALA A 548 18.82 32.71 -9.53
CA ALA A 548 19.68 33.54 -8.68
C ALA A 548 20.95 32.79 -8.28
N ARG A 549 20.85 31.49 -8.00
CA ARG A 549 21.99 30.68 -7.54
C ARG A 549 22.85 30.11 -8.66
N LEU A 550 22.24 29.65 -9.75
CA LEU A 550 22.86 28.86 -10.83
C LEU A 550 22.95 29.60 -12.17
N GLY A 551 22.41 30.82 -12.28
CA GLY A 551 22.35 31.59 -13.53
C GLY A 551 23.71 31.99 -14.12
N ASN A 552 24.78 31.88 -13.35
CA ASN A 552 26.16 32.09 -13.83
C ASN A 552 26.91 30.77 -14.12
N GLY A 553 26.29 29.63 -13.85
CA GLY A 553 26.85 28.30 -14.09
C GLY A 553 26.49 27.74 -15.47
N SER A 554 26.82 26.47 -15.70
CA SER A 554 26.53 25.75 -16.96
C SER A 554 25.63 24.53 -16.75
N GLN A 555 25.11 24.33 -15.53
CA GLN A 555 24.26 23.20 -15.16
C GLN A 555 22.98 23.18 -16.00
N THR A 556 22.58 21.99 -16.45
CA THR A 556 21.22 21.72 -16.91
C THR A 556 20.34 21.50 -15.69
N ILE A 557 19.11 22.01 -15.70
CA ILE A 557 18.18 21.88 -14.59
C ILE A 557 17.02 21.03 -15.04
N TYR A 558 16.89 19.84 -14.46
CA TYR A 558 15.79 18.94 -14.73
C TYR A 558 14.61 19.31 -13.81
N VAL A 559 13.44 19.45 -14.40
CA VAL A 559 12.21 19.86 -13.71
C VAL A 559 11.15 18.81 -13.91
N GLU A 560 10.69 18.22 -12.82
CA GLU A 560 9.72 17.13 -12.78
C GLU A 560 8.59 17.46 -11.80
N TYR A 561 7.36 17.11 -12.15
CA TYR A 561 6.20 17.24 -11.28
C TYR A 561 5.82 15.88 -10.69
N SER A 562 5.82 15.78 -9.36
CA SER A 562 5.47 14.59 -8.59
C SER A 562 6.27 13.33 -8.99
N ASN A 563 5.93 12.19 -8.41
CA ASN A 563 6.57 10.90 -8.66
C ASN A 563 5.49 9.82 -8.80
N GLU A 564 5.60 9.02 -9.87
CA GLU A 564 4.73 7.87 -10.14
C GLU A 564 3.23 8.07 -9.89
N VAL A 565 2.65 9.16 -10.40
CA VAL A 565 1.23 9.45 -10.15
C VAL A 565 0.31 8.34 -10.67
N TRP A 566 0.77 7.50 -11.61
CA TRP A 566 0.04 6.33 -12.11
C TRP A 566 0.05 5.12 -11.17
N ASN A 567 0.92 5.10 -10.16
CA ASN A 567 1.09 3.98 -9.26
C ASN A 567 -0.05 3.94 -8.23
N GLY A 568 -0.87 2.88 -8.29
CA GLY A 568 -2.00 2.67 -7.37
C GLY A 568 -1.60 2.11 -6.00
N GLY A 569 -0.32 1.84 -5.75
CA GLY A 569 0.18 1.41 -4.45
C GLY A 569 0.32 2.57 -3.47
N TYR A 570 -0.02 2.35 -2.20
CA TYR A 570 0.21 3.33 -1.13
C TYR A 570 1.72 3.52 -0.88
N PRO A 571 2.22 4.76 -0.64
CA PRO A 571 1.48 6.03 -0.59
C PRO A 571 1.35 6.78 -1.93
N TYR A 572 1.95 6.27 -3.01
CA TYR A 572 1.94 6.91 -4.35
C TYR A 572 0.53 7.16 -4.89
N SER A 573 -0.41 6.29 -4.53
CA SER A 573 -1.83 6.43 -4.86
C SER A 573 -2.43 7.76 -4.43
N LEU A 574 -1.95 8.36 -3.34
CA LEU A 574 -2.45 9.66 -2.85
C LEU A 574 -1.98 10.84 -3.70
N SER A 575 -0.78 10.77 -4.27
CA SER A 575 -0.33 11.78 -5.26
C SER A 575 -1.16 11.69 -6.54
N GLY A 576 -1.46 10.46 -6.99
CA GLY A 576 -2.40 10.23 -8.09
C GLY A 576 -3.81 10.74 -7.79
N GLU A 577 -4.32 10.51 -6.58
CA GLU A 577 -5.61 11.02 -6.12
C GLU A 577 -5.64 12.56 -6.10
N TYR A 578 -4.61 13.20 -5.54
CA TYR A 578 -4.51 14.67 -5.53
C TYR A 578 -4.55 15.26 -6.94
N VAL A 579 -3.79 14.67 -7.87
CA VAL A 579 -3.76 15.04 -9.30
C VAL A 579 -5.14 14.87 -9.94
N ARG A 580 -5.83 13.77 -9.64
CA ARG A 580 -7.18 13.50 -10.15
C ARG A 580 -8.20 14.50 -9.61
N GLU A 581 -8.17 14.80 -8.32
CA GLU A 581 -9.11 15.76 -7.72
C GLU A 581 -8.83 17.18 -8.21
N SER A 582 -7.56 17.54 -8.44
CA SER A 582 -7.19 18.79 -9.11
C SER A 582 -7.75 18.85 -10.53
N ALA A 583 -7.75 17.74 -11.26
CA ALA A 583 -8.38 17.63 -12.55
C ALA A 583 -9.90 17.85 -12.49
N TYR A 584 -10.59 17.28 -11.50
CA TYR A 584 -12.04 17.48 -11.35
C TYR A 584 -12.42 18.88 -10.86
N ARG A 585 -11.54 19.55 -10.11
CA ARG A 585 -11.69 20.96 -9.75
C ARG A 585 -11.65 21.83 -11.01
N ASP A 586 -10.67 21.59 -11.88
CA ASP A 586 -10.43 22.42 -13.07
C ASP A 586 -11.36 22.04 -14.25
N TRP A 587 -11.71 20.75 -14.36
CA TRP A 587 -12.51 20.15 -15.43
C TRP A 587 -13.70 19.35 -14.86
N PRO A 588 -14.69 20.01 -14.23
CA PRO A 588 -15.78 19.31 -13.54
C PRO A 588 -16.64 18.45 -14.48
N ASP A 589 -16.64 18.73 -15.77
CA ASP A 589 -17.34 17.95 -16.81
C ASP A 589 -16.67 16.59 -17.13
N THR A 590 -15.45 16.34 -16.64
CA THR A 590 -14.76 15.05 -16.85
C THR A 590 -15.06 14.01 -15.78
N ARG A 591 -15.86 14.31 -14.76
CA ARG A 591 -16.20 13.35 -13.67
C ARG A 591 -16.89 12.07 -14.16
N SER A 592 -17.48 12.10 -15.35
CA SER A 592 -18.09 10.92 -15.99
C SER A 592 -17.14 10.14 -16.90
N LEU A 593 -15.90 10.59 -17.07
CA LEU A 593 -14.88 9.90 -17.87
C LEU A 593 -14.07 8.94 -16.99
N ASP A 594 -13.24 8.10 -17.64
CA ASP A 594 -12.31 7.24 -16.93
C ASP A 594 -11.33 8.07 -16.06
N ALA A 595 -11.32 7.77 -14.76
CA ALA A 595 -10.59 8.52 -13.75
C ALA A 595 -9.08 8.58 -14.01
N PHE A 596 -8.50 7.47 -14.46
CA PHE A 596 -7.07 7.36 -14.74
C PHE A 596 -6.67 8.19 -15.97
N THR A 597 -7.50 8.17 -17.02
CA THR A 597 -7.35 9.04 -18.19
C THR A 597 -7.33 10.51 -17.80
N VAL A 598 -8.31 10.94 -16.97
CA VAL A 598 -8.44 12.32 -16.51
C VAL A 598 -7.21 12.74 -15.70
N GLN A 599 -6.78 11.88 -14.78
CA GLN A 599 -5.59 12.07 -13.97
C GLN A 599 -4.33 12.24 -14.82
N MET A 600 -4.07 11.33 -15.77
CA MET A 600 -2.86 11.39 -16.62
C MET A 600 -2.86 12.61 -17.55
N ASN A 601 -4.02 13.04 -18.04
CA ASN A 601 -4.14 14.25 -18.85
C ASN A 601 -3.85 15.52 -18.04
N TRP A 602 -4.36 15.61 -16.81
CA TRP A 602 -4.11 16.76 -15.95
C TRP A 602 -2.66 16.77 -15.43
N PHE A 603 -2.10 15.61 -15.11
CA PHE A 603 -0.69 15.44 -14.84
C PHE A 603 0.17 16.00 -15.98
N GLY A 604 -0.08 15.54 -17.22
CA GLY A 604 0.61 16.03 -18.40
C GLY A 604 0.53 17.55 -18.56
N LYS A 605 -0.68 18.10 -18.38
CA LYS A 605 -0.93 19.56 -18.42
C LYS A 605 -0.14 20.29 -17.34
N ARG A 606 -0.18 19.81 -16.09
CA ARG A 606 0.50 20.43 -14.95
C ARG A 606 2.02 20.44 -15.13
N THR A 607 2.59 19.32 -15.58
CA THR A 607 4.02 19.23 -15.94
C THR A 607 4.38 20.25 -17.00
N ALA A 608 3.58 20.37 -18.07
CA ALA A 608 3.81 21.36 -19.13
C ALA A 608 3.66 22.83 -18.66
N ASP A 609 2.75 23.11 -17.71
CA ASP A 609 2.60 24.43 -17.09
C ASP A 609 3.82 24.82 -16.25
N ILE A 610 4.27 23.93 -15.38
CA ILE A 610 5.48 24.11 -14.57
C ILE A 610 6.66 24.42 -15.48
N CYS A 611 6.81 23.64 -16.56
CA CYS A 611 7.82 23.82 -17.58
C CYS A 611 7.77 25.18 -18.28
N ARG A 612 6.58 25.64 -18.68
CA ARG A 612 6.40 26.98 -19.25
C ARG A 612 6.84 28.06 -18.27
N THR A 613 6.47 27.95 -17.01
CA THR A 613 6.86 28.90 -15.96
C THR A 613 8.37 28.95 -15.78
N TRP A 614 9.02 27.79 -15.67
CA TRP A 614 10.47 27.71 -15.53
C TRP A 614 11.21 28.27 -16.75
N LYS A 615 10.83 27.85 -17.98
CA LYS A 615 11.43 28.37 -19.22
C LYS A 615 11.20 29.88 -19.37
N ARG A 616 10.05 30.42 -18.95
CA ARG A 616 9.77 31.87 -18.91
C ARG A 616 10.69 32.60 -17.94
N VAL A 617 10.78 32.17 -16.69
CA VAL A 617 11.62 32.83 -15.67
C VAL A 617 13.09 32.82 -16.08
N TRP A 618 13.53 31.76 -16.77
CA TRP A 618 14.90 31.60 -17.26
C TRP A 618 15.19 32.28 -18.59
N SER A 619 14.19 32.76 -19.33
CA SER A 619 14.39 33.58 -20.53
C SER A 619 14.48 35.08 -20.24
N GLU A 620 14.05 35.51 -19.04
CA GLU A 620 14.17 36.92 -18.62
C GLU A 620 15.65 37.37 -18.67
N GLY A 621 15.93 38.58 -19.17
CA GLY A 621 17.30 39.10 -19.28
C GLY A 621 18.12 38.38 -20.36
N THR A 622 19.20 37.69 -19.95
CA THR A 622 19.93 36.78 -20.85
C THR A 622 19.15 35.48 -20.95
N ASP A 623 18.70 35.14 -22.15
CA ASP A 623 17.93 33.92 -22.36
C ASP A 623 18.76 32.67 -22.05
N GLN A 624 18.36 31.99 -20.98
CA GLN A 624 18.93 30.74 -20.51
C GLN A 624 17.87 29.63 -20.45
N SER A 625 16.70 29.81 -21.09
CA SER A 625 15.61 28.83 -21.03
C SER A 625 16.01 27.46 -21.59
N GLY A 626 17.00 27.41 -22.50
CA GLY A 626 17.57 26.16 -23.02
C GLY A 626 18.35 25.32 -22.00
N ARG A 627 18.60 25.84 -20.79
CA ARG A 627 19.17 25.06 -19.67
C ARG A 627 18.12 24.30 -18.88
N ILE A 628 16.83 24.55 -19.10
CA ILE A 628 15.74 23.85 -18.42
C ILE A 628 15.38 22.61 -19.23
N ASN A 629 15.61 21.44 -18.65
CA ASN A 629 15.17 20.15 -19.18
C ASN A 629 13.86 19.75 -18.49
N CYS A 630 12.79 19.71 -19.26
CA CYS A 630 11.46 19.36 -18.80
C CYS A 630 11.23 17.87 -18.84
N VAL A 631 11.00 17.28 -17.67
CA VAL A 631 10.86 15.85 -17.50
C VAL A 631 9.40 15.47 -17.33
N MET A 632 8.90 14.63 -18.24
CA MET A 632 7.66 13.90 -18.06
C MET A 632 7.98 12.52 -17.49
N ALA A 633 7.65 12.27 -16.23
CA ALA A 633 7.77 10.94 -15.66
C ALA A 633 6.67 10.02 -16.21
N SER A 634 6.98 8.74 -16.43
CA SER A 634 6.03 7.73 -16.90
C SER A 634 6.44 6.30 -16.50
N GLN A 635 5.52 5.35 -16.71
CA GLN A 635 5.75 3.93 -16.43
C GLN A 635 6.55 3.27 -17.56
N ILE A 636 7.57 2.48 -17.23
CA ILE A 636 8.32 1.70 -18.22
C ILE A 636 7.38 0.77 -19.01
N GLY A 637 7.46 0.78 -20.35
CA GLY A 637 6.59 -0.01 -21.23
C GLY A 637 5.12 0.42 -21.23
N GLY A 638 4.79 1.58 -20.66
CA GLY A 638 3.43 2.07 -20.46
C GLY A 638 2.92 2.98 -21.57
N ASP A 639 2.78 2.48 -22.81
CA ASP A 639 2.35 3.27 -23.99
C ASP A 639 1.15 4.20 -23.71
N TYR A 640 0.15 3.68 -23.00
CA TYR A 640 -1.03 4.46 -22.64
C TYR A 640 -0.72 5.63 -21.70
N VAL A 641 0.11 5.38 -20.67
CA VAL A 641 0.56 6.41 -19.71
C VAL A 641 1.37 7.48 -20.44
N HIS A 642 2.30 7.05 -21.31
CA HIS A 642 3.11 7.93 -22.15
C HIS A 642 2.23 8.84 -23.01
N GLU A 643 1.29 8.25 -23.74
CA GLU A 643 0.42 8.97 -24.66
C GLU A 643 -0.48 9.96 -23.94
N GLN A 644 -1.18 9.54 -22.87
CA GLN A 644 -2.08 10.43 -22.14
C GLN A 644 -1.36 11.61 -21.50
N ALA A 645 -0.14 11.40 -20.97
CA ALA A 645 0.65 12.46 -20.36
C ALA A 645 1.29 13.41 -21.40
N LEU A 646 1.85 12.87 -22.49
CA LEU A 646 2.53 13.67 -23.53
C LEU A 646 1.54 14.41 -24.43
N ASP A 647 0.46 13.78 -24.88
CA ASP A 647 -0.51 14.44 -25.76
C ASP A 647 -1.52 15.29 -24.99
N CYS A 648 -1.88 14.85 -23.78
CA CYS A 648 -2.89 15.47 -22.91
C CYS A 648 -4.17 15.92 -23.66
N PRO A 649 -4.80 15.03 -24.46
CA PRO A 649 -5.92 15.38 -25.33
C PRO A 649 -7.10 16.10 -24.64
N LEU A 650 -7.39 15.80 -23.37
CA LEU A 650 -8.45 16.48 -22.61
C LEU A 650 -8.10 17.94 -22.31
N ALA A 651 -6.82 18.26 -22.07
CA ALA A 651 -6.36 19.63 -21.92
C ALA A 651 -6.39 20.36 -23.27
N VAL A 652 -5.98 19.69 -24.35
CA VAL A 652 -6.01 20.23 -25.72
C VAL A 652 -7.43 20.56 -26.17
N ALA A 653 -8.40 19.69 -25.88
CA ALA A 653 -9.82 19.93 -26.14
C ALA A 653 -10.36 21.18 -25.42
N ARG A 654 -9.69 21.61 -24.35
CA ARG A 654 -10.01 22.81 -23.55
C ARG A 654 -9.10 24.00 -23.87
N GLY A 655 -8.40 23.97 -25.00
CA GLY A 655 -7.61 25.09 -25.54
C GLY A 655 -6.14 25.12 -25.12
N ALA A 656 -5.63 24.09 -24.43
CA ALA A 656 -4.20 23.94 -24.22
C ALA A 656 -3.48 23.52 -25.52
N ARG A 657 -2.16 23.74 -25.57
CA ARG A 657 -1.32 23.10 -26.58
C ARG A 657 -1.00 21.65 -26.16
N PRO A 658 -0.65 20.76 -27.09
CA PRO A 658 -0.16 19.43 -26.73
C PRO A 658 0.99 19.52 -25.73
N CYS A 659 0.95 18.69 -24.70
CA CYS A 659 1.85 18.84 -23.56
C CYS A 659 3.31 18.57 -23.94
N TYR A 660 3.56 17.64 -24.86
CA TYR A 660 4.87 17.27 -25.37
C TYR A 660 5.65 18.45 -25.97
N GLU A 661 5.01 19.53 -26.41
CA GLU A 661 5.70 20.72 -26.94
C GLU A 661 6.60 21.41 -25.89
N GLN A 662 6.38 21.13 -24.60
CA GLN A 662 7.17 21.70 -23.51
C GLN A 662 8.19 20.72 -22.92
N ILE A 663 8.09 19.44 -23.29
CA ILE A 663 8.83 18.33 -22.67
C ILE A 663 10.11 18.05 -23.46
N ASP A 664 11.21 17.87 -22.73
CA ASP A 664 12.52 17.57 -23.30
C ASP A 664 12.93 16.13 -23.02
N SER A 665 12.39 15.49 -21.95
CA SER A 665 12.68 14.10 -21.61
C SER A 665 11.45 13.33 -21.14
N LEU A 666 11.34 12.07 -21.55
CA LEU A 666 10.46 11.06 -20.98
C LEU A 666 11.29 10.21 -20.02
N ALA A 667 10.95 10.23 -18.72
CA ALA A 667 11.66 9.48 -17.70
C ALA A 667 10.88 8.24 -17.28
N THR A 668 11.51 7.06 -17.27
CA THR A 668 10.90 5.80 -16.82
C THR A 668 11.73 5.10 -15.74
N ALA A 669 11.17 4.08 -15.08
CA ALA A 669 11.87 3.29 -14.05
C ALA A 669 12.16 1.84 -14.51
N PRO A 670 13.31 1.60 -15.19
CA PRO A 670 13.66 0.29 -15.72
C PRO A 670 14.24 -0.68 -14.67
N TYR A 671 13.47 -1.12 -13.68
CA TYR A 671 13.95 -2.05 -12.65
C TYR A 671 14.19 -3.49 -13.16
N PHE A 672 15.23 -4.18 -12.69
CA PHE A 672 15.42 -5.62 -12.96
C PHE A 672 15.41 -6.47 -11.68
N GLY A 673 14.78 -7.64 -11.74
CA GLY A 673 14.66 -8.56 -10.60
C GLY A 673 13.42 -8.39 -9.72
N GLY A 674 12.59 -7.37 -9.99
CA GLY A 674 11.29 -7.16 -9.35
C GLY A 674 10.15 -7.78 -10.18
N GLY A 675 9.10 -8.25 -9.50
CA GLY A 675 7.97 -8.96 -10.14
C GLY A 675 8.28 -10.38 -10.62
N GLY A 676 7.23 -11.16 -10.88
CA GLY A 676 7.35 -12.54 -11.36
C GLY A 676 8.08 -13.47 -10.37
N ASP A 677 8.94 -14.33 -10.89
CA ASP A 677 9.47 -15.49 -10.15
C ASP A 677 10.58 -15.18 -9.11
N LEU A 678 11.09 -13.93 -9.09
CA LEU A 678 12.11 -13.44 -8.13
C LEU A 678 11.56 -12.40 -7.14
N GLY A 679 10.51 -11.66 -7.52
CA GLY A 679 9.90 -10.62 -6.68
C GLY A 679 8.54 -10.98 -6.09
N GLU A 680 7.82 -11.96 -6.65
CA GLU A 680 6.52 -12.42 -6.13
C GLU A 680 6.71 -13.68 -5.28
N PHE A 681 6.74 -13.51 -3.96
CA PHE A 681 6.94 -14.63 -3.04
C PHE A 681 5.62 -15.36 -2.74
N ASN A 682 5.25 -16.23 -3.67
CA ASN A 682 4.29 -17.30 -3.42
C ASN A 682 5.02 -18.61 -3.04
N GLU A 683 4.30 -19.60 -2.52
CA GLU A 683 4.87 -20.88 -2.08
C GLU A 683 5.79 -21.55 -3.12
N THR A 684 5.45 -21.48 -4.42
CA THR A 684 6.24 -22.08 -5.50
C THR A 684 7.56 -21.36 -5.71
N ASN A 685 7.52 -20.03 -5.81
CA ASN A 685 8.74 -19.22 -6.00
C ASN A 685 9.64 -19.31 -4.76
N THR A 686 9.07 -19.23 -3.57
CA THR A 686 9.76 -19.41 -2.28
C THR A 686 10.44 -20.78 -2.20
N ALA A 687 9.74 -21.88 -2.52
CA ALA A 687 10.32 -23.22 -2.51
C ALA A 687 11.47 -23.38 -3.51
N ARG A 688 11.34 -22.77 -4.69
CA ARG A 688 12.37 -22.80 -5.73
C ARG A 688 13.64 -22.04 -5.32
N VAL A 689 13.50 -20.83 -4.76
CA VAL A 689 14.65 -20.07 -4.27
C VAL A 689 15.33 -20.82 -3.11
N ARG A 690 14.56 -21.41 -2.19
CA ARG A 690 15.10 -22.26 -1.12
C ARG A 690 15.80 -23.51 -1.65
N GLN A 691 15.35 -24.08 -2.77
CA GLN A 691 16.03 -25.17 -3.44
C GLN A 691 17.37 -24.72 -4.01
N TRP A 692 17.44 -23.55 -4.65
CA TRP A 692 18.70 -22.97 -5.12
C TRP A 692 19.68 -22.76 -3.97
N MET A 693 19.21 -22.29 -2.81
CA MET A 693 20.05 -22.09 -1.62
C MET A 693 20.74 -23.38 -1.12
N GLN A 694 20.30 -24.57 -1.56
CA GLN A 694 20.94 -25.85 -1.28
C GLN A 694 22.03 -26.24 -2.29
N GLU A 695 22.23 -25.44 -3.35
CA GLU A 695 23.27 -25.68 -4.36
C GLU A 695 24.68 -25.43 -3.78
N PRO A 696 25.74 -26.05 -4.34
CA PRO A 696 27.10 -25.95 -3.80
C PRO A 696 27.67 -24.53 -3.69
N ASP A 697 27.19 -23.57 -4.50
CA ASP A 697 27.60 -22.17 -4.45
C ASP A 697 26.66 -21.28 -3.62
N GLY A 698 25.72 -21.89 -2.89
CA GLY A 698 24.70 -21.19 -2.11
C GLY A 698 23.52 -20.69 -2.95
N GLY A 699 23.40 -21.10 -4.22
CA GLY A 699 22.30 -20.75 -5.11
C GLY A 699 22.50 -19.47 -5.92
N PHE A 700 23.67 -18.83 -5.78
CA PHE A 700 23.95 -17.58 -6.48
C PHE A 700 24.01 -17.78 -8.00
N ALA A 701 24.53 -18.90 -8.50
CA ALA A 701 24.55 -19.18 -9.93
C ALA A 701 23.13 -19.16 -10.53
N SER A 702 22.20 -19.88 -9.91
CA SER A 702 20.79 -19.93 -10.32
C SER A 702 20.11 -18.56 -10.20
N LEU A 703 20.35 -17.82 -9.11
CA LEU A 703 19.81 -16.46 -8.95
C LEU A 703 20.31 -15.50 -10.04
N PHE A 704 21.62 -15.48 -10.33
CA PHE A 704 22.17 -14.58 -11.33
C PHE A 704 21.74 -14.95 -12.76
N ALA A 705 21.54 -16.25 -13.05
CA ALA A 705 20.95 -16.67 -14.32
C ALA A 705 19.48 -16.19 -14.47
N ALA A 706 18.70 -16.22 -13.39
CA ALA A 706 17.35 -15.67 -13.37
C ALA A 706 17.34 -14.14 -13.51
N LEU A 707 18.27 -13.44 -12.83
CA LEU A 707 18.48 -12.00 -13.02
C LEU A 707 18.84 -11.65 -14.47
N ASP A 708 19.68 -12.46 -15.12
CA ASP A 708 20.03 -12.25 -16.52
C ASP A 708 18.80 -12.33 -17.44
N THR A 709 17.88 -13.25 -17.13
CA THR A 709 16.60 -13.35 -17.84
C THR A 709 15.72 -12.11 -17.60
N ARG A 710 15.65 -11.61 -16.36
CA ARG A 710 14.91 -10.39 -16.02
C ARG A 710 15.52 -9.14 -16.67
N ILE A 711 16.83 -9.10 -16.87
CA ILE A 711 17.51 -8.04 -17.62
C ILE A 711 17.10 -8.09 -19.11
N ASP A 712 16.99 -9.26 -19.72
CA ASP A 712 16.53 -9.40 -21.10
C ASP A 712 15.07 -8.96 -21.29
N GLU A 713 14.20 -9.29 -20.34
CA GLU A 713 12.82 -8.80 -20.35
C GLU A 713 12.77 -7.27 -20.21
N MET A 714 13.59 -6.71 -19.32
CA MET A 714 13.68 -5.26 -19.14
C MET A 714 14.16 -4.55 -20.40
N PHE A 715 15.09 -5.16 -21.15
CA PHE A 715 15.48 -4.68 -22.47
C PHE A 715 14.32 -4.61 -23.46
N GLY A 716 13.38 -5.55 -23.41
CA GLY A 716 12.15 -5.50 -24.22
C GLY A 716 11.29 -4.28 -23.91
N TYR A 717 11.11 -3.94 -22.62
CA TYR A 717 10.36 -2.74 -22.22
C TYR A 717 11.09 -1.44 -22.61
N ILE A 718 12.41 -1.39 -22.45
CA ILE A 718 13.24 -0.24 -22.89
C ILE A 718 13.14 -0.05 -24.42
N GLU A 719 13.15 -1.14 -25.19
CA GLU A 719 12.96 -1.09 -26.65
C GLU A 719 11.56 -0.60 -27.04
N ALA A 720 10.52 -1.00 -26.29
CA ALA A 720 9.16 -0.53 -26.51
C ALA A 720 9.03 0.99 -26.31
N ASP A 721 9.58 1.53 -25.21
CA ASP A 721 9.55 2.97 -24.95
C ASP A 721 10.35 3.77 -26.00
N ALA A 722 11.52 3.26 -26.40
CA ALA A 722 12.31 3.85 -27.48
C ALA A 722 11.54 3.84 -28.81
N ALA A 723 10.84 2.74 -29.12
CA ALA A 723 10.01 2.63 -30.32
C ALA A 723 8.79 3.58 -30.26
N PHE A 724 8.14 3.71 -29.10
CA PHE A 724 7.04 4.65 -28.88
C PHE A 724 7.45 6.09 -29.24
N LEU A 725 8.60 6.56 -28.72
CA LEU A 725 9.14 7.89 -29.05
C LEU A 725 9.49 8.02 -30.54
N ALA A 726 10.09 7.00 -31.15
CA ALA A 726 10.48 7.01 -32.55
C ALA A 726 9.28 6.99 -33.53
N ASN A 727 8.16 6.39 -33.13
CA ASN A 727 6.98 6.19 -34.00
C ASN A 727 6.19 7.47 -34.27
N LYS A 728 6.42 8.55 -33.50
CA LYS A 728 5.72 9.82 -33.68
C LYS A 728 6.70 10.97 -33.90
N PRO A 729 6.76 11.57 -35.10
CA PRO A 729 7.70 12.65 -35.41
C PRO A 729 7.63 13.85 -34.44
N ALA A 730 6.47 14.08 -33.82
CA ALA A 730 6.27 15.12 -32.82
C ALA A 730 7.12 14.92 -31.55
N TYR A 731 7.55 13.68 -31.26
CA TYR A 731 8.38 13.32 -30.10
C TYR A 731 9.88 13.28 -30.42
N SER A 732 10.28 13.66 -31.64
CA SER A 732 11.68 13.54 -32.11
C SER A 732 12.73 14.27 -31.28
N ASN A 733 12.33 15.23 -30.45
CA ASN A 733 13.23 15.97 -29.54
C ASN A 733 13.15 15.50 -28.08
N ILE A 734 12.36 14.47 -27.77
CA ILE A 734 12.20 13.94 -26.41
C ILE A 734 13.24 12.86 -26.18
N GLU A 735 14.08 13.06 -25.17
CA GLU A 735 15.07 12.08 -24.74
C GLU A 735 14.47 11.03 -23.81
N MET A 736 14.88 9.77 -23.97
CA MET A 736 14.54 8.71 -23.01
C MET A 736 15.56 8.69 -21.88
N ILE A 737 15.13 9.01 -20.66
CA ILE A 737 15.97 8.99 -19.45
C ILE A 737 15.39 8.01 -18.41
N ALA A 738 16.18 7.61 -17.42
CA ALA A 738 15.68 6.85 -16.28
C ALA A 738 15.62 7.75 -15.04
N TYR A 739 14.50 7.76 -14.31
CA TYR A 739 14.39 8.44 -13.00
C TYR A 739 14.79 7.52 -11.84
N GLU A 740 14.57 6.21 -11.98
CA GLU A 740 14.92 5.18 -11.01
C GLU A 740 15.14 3.83 -11.70
N GLY A 741 16.40 3.47 -11.98
CA GLY A 741 16.74 2.16 -12.54
C GLY A 741 17.68 1.36 -11.63
N GLY A 742 17.81 0.06 -11.93
CA GLY A 742 18.73 -0.84 -11.24
C GLY A 742 18.05 -2.10 -10.70
N GLN A 743 18.77 -2.80 -9.84
CA GLN A 743 18.33 -4.05 -9.22
C GLN A 743 17.17 -3.80 -8.24
N HIS A 744 16.19 -4.70 -8.29
CA HIS A 744 14.92 -4.62 -7.58
C HIS A 744 14.56 -6.01 -6.98
N LEU A 745 15.51 -6.65 -6.28
CA LEU A 745 15.25 -7.90 -5.54
C LEU A 745 14.57 -7.56 -4.20
N VAL A 746 13.25 -7.55 -4.21
CA VAL A 746 12.42 -7.05 -3.11
C VAL A 746 11.41 -8.08 -2.68
N TRP A 747 10.92 -7.93 -1.45
CA TRP A 747 9.88 -8.77 -0.88
C TRP A 747 8.50 -8.11 -1.04
N ASP A 748 7.53 -8.79 -1.68
CA ASP A 748 6.18 -8.26 -1.93
C ASP A 748 5.33 -8.16 -0.64
N PRO A 749 4.81 -6.96 -0.28
CA PRO A 749 3.88 -6.77 0.83
C PRO A 749 2.58 -7.58 0.74
N ALA A 750 2.06 -7.91 -0.45
CA ALA A 750 0.81 -8.68 -0.58
C ALA A 750 0.90 -10.11 -0.01
N SER A 751 2.12 -10.59 0.25
CA SER A 751 2.38 -11.87 0.92
C SER A 751 2.36 -11.79 2.45
N HIS A 752 2.32 -10.60 3.07
CA HIS A 752 2.38 -10.40 4.53
C HIS A 752 1.08 -10.73 5.29
N GLU A 753 -0.07 -10.77 4.63
CA GLU A 753 -1.37 -10.96 5.32
C GLU A 753 -1.73 -12.43 5.59
N ARG A 754 -0.91 -13.39 5.15
CA ARG A 754 -1.24 -14.83 5.24
C ARG A 754 -0.59 -15.62 6.36
N ASP A 755 0.16 -15.03 7.27
CA ASP A 755 0.61 -15.77 8.43
C ASP A 755 0.68 -14.93 9.72
N ALA A 756 -0.43 -14.95 10.47
CA ALA A 756 -0.47 -14.43 11.83
C ALA A 756 0.04 -15.47 12.86
N SER A 757 0.45 -16.67 12.42
CA SER A 757 0.96 -17.74 13.29
C SER A 757 2.47 -17.87 13.32
N ASP A 758 3.21 -17.38 12.32
CA ASP A 758 4.67 -17.45 12.31
C ASP A 758 5.33 -16.07 12.50
N ASN A 759 5.68 -15.77 13.76
CA ASN A 759 6.73 -14.80 14.04
C ASN A 759 8.05 -15.35 13.44
N LEU A 760 8.46 -14.78 12.28
CA LEU A 760 9.69 -15.04 11.50
C LEU A 760 9.70 -16.30 10.62
N VAL A 761 9.15 -16.19 9.40
CA VAL A 761 9.53 -17.07 8.28
C VAL A 761 9.81 -16.18 7.07
N HIS A 762 10.94 -16.41 6.37
CA HIS A 762 11.51 -15.68 5.23
C HIS A 762 12.73 -14.78 5.50
N GLU A 763 13.23 -14.68 6.74
CA GLU A 763 14.51 -14.00 7.02
C GLU A 763 15.67 -14.62 6.22
N ASP A 764 15.61 -15.94 5.97
CA ASP A 764 16.54 -16.69 5.12
C ASP A 764 16.60 -16.13 3.69
N LEU A 765 15.45 -15.80 3.10
CA LEU A 765 15.33 -15.26 1.73
C LEU A 765 15.79 -13.80 1.65
N ILE A 766 15.39 -12.98 2.63
CA ILE A 766 15.84 -11.59 2.73
C ILE A 766 17.37 -11.54 2.84
N ASN A 767 17.95 -12.39 3.69
CA ASN A 767 19.40 -12.50 3.86
C ASN A 767 20.07 -12.99 2.56
N PHE A 768 19.50 -13.98 1.87
CA PHE A 768 20.02 -14.45 0.59
C PHE A 768 20.08 -13.34 -0.48
N TYR A 769 19.02 -12.54 -0.64
CA TYR A 769 19.00 -11.43 -1.59
C TYR A 769 19.94 -10.27 -1.18
N ARG A 770 20.08 -10.03 0.12
CA ARG A 770 21.07 -9.08 0.64
C ARG A 770 22.49 -9.53 0.31
N ASP A 771 22.79 -10.81 0.49
CA ASP A 771 24.11 -11.38 0.17
C ASP A 771 24.36 -11.39 -1.34
N ALA A 772 23.33 -11.65 -2.16
CA ALA A 772 23.41 -11.54 -3.61
C ALA A 772 23.76 -10.11 -4.06
N SER A 773 23.22 -9.09 -3.38
CA SER A 773 23.53 -7.68 -3.65
C SER A 773 24.99 -7.31 -3.36
N ARG A 774 25.64 -8.05 -2.45
CA ARG A 774 27.06 -7.90 -2.09
C ARG A 774 27.98 -8.81 -2.92
N HIS A 775 27.42 -9.77 -3.64
CA HIS A 775 28.16 -10.73 -4.43
C HIS A 775 28.80 -10.09 -5.67
N ALA A 776 30.02 -10.49 -6.02
CA ALA A 776 30.78 -9.87 -7.13
C ALA A 776 30.06 -9.91 -8.49
N ARG A 777 29.26 -10.96 -8.75
CA ARG A 777 28.42 -11.09 -9.97
C ARG A 777 27.40 -9.97 -10.12
N MET A 778 27.02 -9.26 -9.05
CA MET A 778 26.13 -8.11 -9.13
C MET A 778 26.75 -6.97 -9.95
N LYS A 779 28.07 -6.77 -9.88
CA LYS A 779 28.75 -5.82 -10.76
C LYS A 779 28.54 -6.20 -12.23
N THR A 780 28.73 -7.46 -12.58
CA THR A 780 28.56 -7.97 -13.95
C THR A 780 27.12 -7.80 -14.45
N ALA A 781 26.11 -8.06 -13.61
CA ALA A 781 24.72 -7.83 -13.94
C ALA A 781 24.45 -6.34 -14.25
N TYR A 782 24.95 -5.41 -13.42
CA TYR A 782 24.85 -3.98 -13.68
C TYR A 782 25.62 -3.54 -14.92
N ASP A 783 26.85 -4.03 -15.14
CA ASP A 783 27.64 -3.69 -16.33
C ASP A 783 26.88 -4.03 -17.61
N ARG A 784 26.27 -5.23 -17.68
CA ARG A 784 25.43 -5.67 -18.80
C ARG A 784 24.20 -4.80 -18.96
N TYR A 785 23.47 -4.58 -17.87
CA TYR A 785 22.22 -3.83 -17.86
C TYR A 785 22.42 -2.36 -18.28
N LEU A 786 23.43 -1.68 -17.74
CA LEU A 786 23.77 -0.29 -18.08
C LEU A 786 24.28 -0.14 -19.52
N ALA A 787 25.08 -1.10 -20.01
CA ALA A 787 25.47 -1.13 -21.42
C ALA A 787 24.26 -1.31 -22.34
N GLY A 788 23.32 -2.19 -21.95
CA GLY A 788 22.09 -2.43 -22.70
C GLY A 788 21.12 -1.26 -22.70
N TRP A 789 21.07 -0.46 -21.64
CA TRP A 789 20.34 0.83 -21.58
C TRP A 789 20.83 1.80 -22.66
N VAL A 790 22.15 2.02 -22.72
CA VAL A 790 22.74 2.94 -23.72
C VAL A 790 22.57 2.41 -25.14
N ALA A 791 22.76 1.10 -25.35
CA ALA A 791 22.61 0.47 -26.65
C ALA A 791 21.20 0.64 -27.27
N ARG A 792 20.19 0.89 -26.42
CA ARG A 792 18.78 1.08 -26.81
C ARG A 792 18.36 2.55 -26.87
N GLY A 793 19.32 3.47 -26.84
CA GLY A 793 19.06 4.90 -26.98
C GLY A 793 18.78 5.62 -25.66
N GLY A 794 18.87 4.92 -24.52
CA GLY A 794 18.80 5.51 -23.20
C GLY A 794 19.88 6.59 -23.01
N LYS A 795 19.49 7.72 -22.41
CA LYS A 795 20.35 8.86 -22.11
C LYS A 795 20.73 8.85 -20.63
N LEU A 796 20.45 9.92 -19.90
CA LEU A 796 20.73 10.02 -18.48
C LEU A 796 20.04 8.86 -17.73
N PHE A 797 20.78 8.21 -16.85
CA PHE A 797 20.34 7.07 -16.06
C PHE A 797 20.45 7.41 -14.59
N ALA A 798 19.32 7.65 -13.91
CA ALA A 798 19.30 7.79 -12.47
C ALA A 798 19.16 6.41 -11.80
N HIS A 799 20.22 5.98 -11.11
CA HIS A 799 20.15 4.81 -10.23
C HIS A 799 19.24 5.11 -9.04
N TYR A 800 18.45 4.12 -8.61
CA TYR A 800 17.40 4.27 -7.60
C TYR A 800 17.80 5.17 -6.44
N THR A 801 18.89 4.87 -5.73
CA THR A 801 19.38 5.80 -4.71
C THR A 801 20.85 5.61 -4.39
N HIS A 802 21.48 6.70 -3.99
CA HIS A 802 22.90 6.79 -3.67
C HIS A 802 23.31 5.90 -2.49
N ILE A 803 22.86 6.22 -1.28
CA ILE A 803 23.15 5.48 -0.05
C ILE A 803 21.82 5.18 0.62
N TYR A 804 21.56 3.90 0.91
CA TYR A 804 20.38 3.48 1.65
C TYR A 804 20.60 2.12 2.31
N LEU A 805 20.25 2.00 3.59
CA LEU A 805 20.39 0.74 4.30
C LEU A 805 19.48 -0.34 3.71
N PRO A 806 19.92 -1.61 3.69
CA PRO A 806 19.03 -2.71 3.38
C PRO A 806 17.90 -2.75 4.40
N THR A 807 16.67 -2.87 3.90
CA THR A 807 15.47 -3.09 4.71
C THR A 807 14.89 -4.46 4.38
N ILE A 808 13.85 -4.87 5.09
CA ILE A 808 13.06 -6.05 4.71
C ILE A 808 12.48 -5.94 3.28
N TRP A 809 12.35 -4.71 2.78
CA TRP A 809 11.84 -4.40 1.45
C TRP A 809 12.91 -4.44 0.37
N GLY A 810 14.18 -4.66 0.70
CA GLY A 810 15.27 -4.80 -0.27
C GLY A 810 16.51 -3.96 0.00
N ASN A 811 17.53 -4.17 -0.83
CA ASN A 811 18.82 -3.47 -0.80
C ASN A 811 18.93 -2.53 -2.01
N TRP A 812 18.51 -1.28 -1.83
CA TRP A 812 18.27 -0.35 -2.92
C TRP A 812 19.44 0.62 -3.22
N GLY A 813 20.22 0.94 -2.19
CA GLY A 813 21.34 1.88 -2.32
C GLY A 813 22.41 1.38 -3.28
N ALA A 814 23.04 2.28 -4.02
CA ALA A 814 24.34 1.96 -4.65
C ALA A 814 25.33 1.55 -3.55
N ARG A 815 25.20 2.16 -2.36
CA ARG A 815 25.88 1.77 -1.12
C ARG A 815 24.86 1.64 0.03
N GLU A 816 25.21 0.85 1.03
CA GLU A 816 24.43 0.68 2.27
C GLU A 816 24.77 1.79 3.27
N HIS A 817 26.03 2.23 3.30
CA HIS A 817 26.52 3.27 4.18
C HIS A 817 27.75 3.98 3.60
N PHE A 818 28.11 5.13 4.16
CA PHE A 818 29.05 6.01 3.48
C PHE A 818 30.52 5.54 3.43
N LEU A 819 30.86 4.49 4.18
CA LEU A 819 32.22 3.92 4.24
C LEU A 819 32.47 2.88 3.14
N GLN A 820 31.43 2.44 2.41
CA GLN A 820 31.62 1.48 1.33
C GLN A 820 32.31 2.11 0.11
N THR A 821 33.17 1.36 -0.58
CA THR A 821 33.96 1.84 -1.72
C THR A 821 33.69 0.99 -2.97
N ALA A 822 34.20 1.44 -4.11
CA ALA A 822 34.21 0.68 -5.35
C ALA A 822 35.43 -0.25 -5.49
N ASN A 823 36.31 -0.32 -4.49
CA ASN A 823 37.55 -1.10 -4.57
C ASN A 823 37.34 -2.51 -3.99
N PRO A 824 37.46 -3.59 -4.79
CA PRO A 824 37.31 -4.96 -4.30
C PRO A 824 38.30 -5.34 -3.18
N ALA A 825 39.44 -4.65 -3.08
CA ALA A 825 40.43 -4.89 -2.02
C ALA A 825 39.93 -4.49 -0.62
N ASP A 826 38.86 -3.69 -0.53
CA ASP A 826 38.31 -3.20 0.74
C ASP A 826 37.35 -4.21 1.41
N GLY A 827 37.21 -5.41 0.85
CA GLY A 827 36.52 -6.55 1.46
C GLY A 827 35.06 -6.26 1.79
N ALA A 828 34.69 -6.28 3.08
CA ALA A 828 33.32 -6.04 3.53
C ALA A 828 32.79 -4.62 3.21
N ASN A 829 33.69 -3.67 2.95
CA ASN A 829 33.32 -2.33 2.51
C ASN A 829 33.20 -2.21 0.98
N TYR A 830 33.42 -3.27 0.20
CA TYR A 830 33.23 -3.21 -1.25
C TYR A 830 31.74 -3.24 -1.63
N SER A 831 31.30 -2.30 -2.48
CA SER A 831 29.98 -2.34 -3.13
C SER A 831 30.12 -2.64 -4.64
N PRO A 832 29.67 -3.82 -5.11
CA PRO A 832 29.65 -4.16 -6.53
C PRO A 832 28.76 -3.23 -7.37
N LYS A 833 27.62 -2.80 -6.82
CA LYS A 833 26.68 -1.88 -7.48
C LYS A 833 27.33 -0.51 -7.71
N TYR A 834 27.91 0.06 -6.65
CA TYR A 834 28.58 1.34 -6.72
C TYR A 834 29.76 1.31 -7.70
N HIS A 835 30.52 0.21 -7.71
CA HIS A 835 31.62 0.03 -8.66
C HIS A 835 31.15 0.09 -10.12
N ALA A 836 30.13 -0.70 -10.50
CA ALA A 836 29.58 -0.67 -11.86
C ALA A 836 29.06 0.73 -12.24
N LEU A 837 28.35 1.40 -11.33
CA LEU A 837 27.80 2.73 -11.56
C LEU A 837 28.91 3.78 -11.77
N LEU A 838 29.96 3.76 -10.95
CA LEU A 838 31.10 4.68 -11.11
C LEU A 838 31.81 4.48 -12.46
N GLU A 839 32.09 3.24 -12.84
CA GLU A 839 32.70 2.95 -14.15
C GLU A 839 31.80 3.40 -15.30
N PHE A 840 30.49 3.20 -15.18
CA PHE A 840 29.51 3.70 -16.15
C PHE A 840 29.53 5.23 -16.29
N GLY A 841 29.56 5.95 -15.17
CA GLY A 841 29.67 7.41 -15.16
C GLY A 841 30.97 7.91 -15.80
N GLN A 842 32.10 7.26 -15.48
CA GLN A 842 33.45 7.67 -15.91
C GLN A 842 33.78 7.28 -17.35
N SER A 843 33.25 6.16 -17.86
CA SER A 843 33.61 5.61 -19.17
C SER A 843 32.97 6.34 -20.35
N GLY A 844 32.01 7.25 -20.11
CA GLY A 844 31.32 7.97 -21.18
C GLY A 844 30.69 7.05 -22.24
N ALA A 845 30.26 5.84 -21.84
CA ALA A 845 29.79 4.73 -22.67
C ALA A 845 30.86 3.86 -23.39
N GLN A 846 32.04 3.65 -22.78
CA GLN A 846 33.04 2.66 -23.22
C GLN A 846 33.11 1.45 -22.26
N ILE A 847 31.98 0.80 -21.94
CA ILE A 847 32.02 -0.49 -21.23
C ILE A 847 32.03 -1.61 -22.27
N ALA A 848 33.17 -2.30 -22.40
CA ALA A 848 33.31 -3.47 -23.26
C ALA A 848 32.63 -4.68 -22.62
N VAL A 849 31.56 -5.18 -23.25
CA VAL A 849 30.88 -6.42 -22.83
C VAL A 849 31.78 -7.62 -23.18
N THR A 850 32.49 -8.17 -22.20
CA THR A 850 33.08 -9.51 -22.32
C THR A 850 32.07 -10.53 -21.79
N ASN A 851 31.35 -11.20 -22.69
CA ASN A 851 30.49 -12.34 -22.34
C ASN A 851 31.34 -13.46 -21.70
N PRO A 852 31.00 -13.97 -20.51
CA PRO A 852 31.47 -15.28 -20.08
C PRO A 852 30.75 -16.37 -20.90
N ASP A 853 31.56 -17.31 -21.42
CA ASP A 853 31.23 -18.42 -22.33
C ASP A 853 30.01 -19.27 -21.89
N PRO A 854 29.04 -19.58 -22.77
CA PRO A 854 27.91 -20.46 -22.41
C PRO A 854 28.36 -21.93 -22.24
N GLN A 855 28.10 -22.51 -21.06
CA GLN A 855 28.25 -23.95 -20.79
C GLN A 855 27.32 -24.81 -21.68
N PRO A 856 27.67 -26.08 -22.00
CA PRO A 856 26.98 -26.87 -23.01
C PRO A 856 25.73 -27.62 -22.50
N ASN A 857 24.69 -27.64 -23.35
CA ASN A 857 23.38 -28.24 -23.15
C ASN A 857 23.40 -29.80 -23.11
N PRO A 858 22.58 -30.50 -22.29
CA PRO A 858 22.47 -31.96 -22.31
C PRO A 858 21.52 -32.52 -23.40
N THR A 859 21.85 -33.71 -23.91
CA THR A 859 21.25 -34.44 -25.05
C THR A 859 19.91 -35.14 -24.73
N PRO A 860 18.95 -35.25 -25.67
CA PRO A 860 17.65 -35.92 -25.46
C PRO A 860 17.66 -37.46 -25.65
N THR A 861 16.74 -38.15 -24.97
CA THR A 861 16.50 -39.62 -24.99
C THR A 861 15.22 -39.96 -25.80
N PRO A 862 15.12 -41.11 -26.51
CA PRO A 862 14.09 -41.33 -27.55
C PRO A 862 12.75 -41.93 -27.07
N THR A 863 11.68 -41.63 -27.82
CA THR A 863 10.29 -42.09 -27.67
C THR A 863 10.03 -43.45 -28.36
N PRO A 864 9.16 -44.35 -27.83
CA PRO A 864 8.75 -45.58 -28.50
C PRO A 864 7.47 -45.45 -29.37
N ALA A 865 7.33 -46.37 -30.33
CA ALA A 865 6.32 -46.46 -31.40
C ALA A 865 4.99 -47.19 -30.99
N PRO A 866 3.90 -47.11 -31.80
CA PRO A 866 2.53 -47.41 -31.38
C PRO A 866 2.06 -48.87 -31.63
N ALA A 867 1.02 -49.30 -30.92
CA ALA A 867 0.35 -50.60 -31.05
C ALA A 867 -1.16 -50.44 -31.43
N PRO A 868 -1.83 -51.48 -31.97
CA PRO A 868 -2.90 -51.35 -32.97
C PRO A 868 -4.35 -51.36 -32.44
N THR A 869 -5.25 -50.85 -33.27
CA THR A 869 -6.72 -50.71 -33.11
C THR A 869 -7.51 -52.03 -33.33
N PRO A 870 -8.59 -52.31 -32.59
CA PRO A 870 -9.62 -53.30 -32.96
C PRO A 870 -10.88 -52.68 -33.61
N ALA A 871 -11.52 -53.47 -34.47
CA ALA A 871 -12.70 -53.20 -35.30
C ALA A 871 -14.06 -53.45 -34.56
N PRO A 872 -15.22 -53.04 -35.13
CA PRO A 872 -16.49 -52.86 -34.40
C PRO A 872 -17.52 -53.99 -34.59
N GLU A 873 -18.43 -54.19 -33.63
CA GLU A 873 -19.69 -54.96 -33.77
C GLU A 873 -20.68 -54.62 -32.61
N PRO A 874 -21.99 -54.97 -32.68
CA PRO A 874 -23.07 -54.25 -33.36
C PRO A 874 -24.15 -53.69 -32.41
N GLU A 875 -24.98 -52.77 -32.90
CA GLU A 875 -26.17 -52.24 -32.23
C GLU A 875 -27.27 -53.28 -31.97
N PRO A 876 -27.98 -53.21 -30.82
CA PRO A 876 -29.35 -53.70 -30.70
C PRO A 876 -30.39 -52.56 -30.71
N THR A 877 -31.49 -52.90 -31.36
CA THR A 877 -32.75 -52.18 -31.61
C THR A 877 -33.48 -51.59 -30.39
N PRO A 878 -34.31 -50.55 -30.59
CA PRO A 878 -35.02 -49.83 -29.53
C PRO A 878 -36.37 -50.48 -29.16
N ASP A 879 -36.68 -50.47 -27.85
CA ASP A 879 -38.02 -50.69 -27.31
C ASP A 879 -38.23 -49.75 -26.09
N PRO A 880 -39.45 -49.58 -25.61
CA PRO A 880 -40.36 -48.51 -25.94
C PRO A 880 -40.20 -47.31 -25.01
N ASN A 881 -40.51 -46.14 -25.56
CA ASN A 881 -40.55 -44.84 -24.89
C ASN A 881 -41.22 -44.91 -23.49
N PRO A 882 -40.51 -44.64 -22.39
CA PRO A 882 -41.16 -44.27 -21.15
C PRO A 882 -41.71 -42.86 -21.31
N THR A 883 -43.01 -42.72 -21.05
CA THR A 883 -43.71 -41.45 -20.85
C THR A 883 -42.82 -40.48 -20.05
N PRO A 884 -42.71 -39.19 -20.45
CA PRO A 884 -41.86 -38.24 -19.74
C PRO A 884 -42.25 -38.23 -18.27
N SER A 885 -41.34 -38.69 -17.40
CA SER A 885 -41.47 -38.38 -15.98
C SER A 885 -41.43 -36.87 -15.89
N ASP A 886 -42.45 -36.27 -15.28
CA ASP A 886 -42.46 -34.85 -14.93
C ASP A 886 -41.08 -34.46 -14.38
N PRO A 887 -40.53 -33.29 -14.77
CA PRO A 887 -39.22 -32.88 -14.30
C PRO A 887 -39.19 -32.99 -12.76
N PRO A 888 -38.12 -33.53 -12.17
CA PRO A 888 -38.00 -33.65 -10.73
C PRO A 888 -38.33 -32.30 -10.09
N GLN A 889 -39.25 -32.31 -9.11
CA GLN A 889 -39.74 -31.11 -8.42
C GLN A 889 -38.55 -30.16 -8.16
N GLY A 890 -38.68 -28.89 -8.59
CA GLY A 890 -37.66 -27.87 -8.37
C GLY A 890 -36.50 -27.78 -9.37
N LEU A 891 -36.48 -28.53 -10.49
CA LEU A 891 -35.52 -28.28 -11.58
C LEU A 891 -35.84 -26.96 -12.29
N VAL A 892 -34.90 -26.01 -12.31
CA VAL A 892 -35.11 -24.66 -12.86
C VAL A 892 -34.23 -24.31 -14.06
N ALA A 893 -33.12 -25.03 -14.26
CA ALA A 893 -32.37 -24.99 -15.51
C ALA A 893 -31.64 -26.30 -15.80
N HIS A 894 -31.51 -26.60 -17.09
CA HIS A 894 -30.74 -27.74 -17.57
C HIS A 894 -30.05 -27.39 -18.90
N TRP A 895 -28.73 -27.28 -18.84
CA TRP A 895 -27.89 -27.18 -20.03
C TRP A 895 -27.39 -28.57 -20.36
N ASN A 896 -27.80 -29.07 -21.52
CA ASN A 896 -27.33 -30.32 -22.06
C ASN A 896 -26.29 -30.01 -23.14
N PHE A 897 -25.10 -30.59 -23.00
CA PHE A 897 -23.94 -30.36 -23.85
C PHE A 897 -23.82 -31.42 -24.97
N ASN A 898 -24.91 -32.13 -25.28
CA ASN A 898 -24.95 -33.22 -26.28
C ASN A 898 -25.36 -32.67 -27.65
N ILE A 899 -24.59 -31.68 -28.11
CA ILE A 899 -24.72 -31.11 -29.46
C ILE A 899 -23.48 -31.44 -30.29
N SER A 900 -23.60 -31.39 -31.62
CA SER A 900 -22.47 -31.58 -32.53
C SER A 900 -22.09 -30.27 -33.21
N GLY A 901 -20.80 -29.98 -33.28
CA GLY A 901 -20.24 -28.81 -33.98
C GLY A 901 -19.67 -27.73 -33.06
N SER A 902 -19.27 -26.60 -33.67
CA SER A 902 -18.56 -25.47 -33.04
C SER A 902 -19.44 -24.23 -32.81
N SER A 903 -20.76 -24.40 -32.72
CA SER A 903 -21.72 -23.28 -32.65
C SER A 903 -21.82 -22.64 -31.25
N PRO A 904 -21.95 -21.30 -31.14
CA PRO A 904 -21.86 -20.58 -29.86
C PRO A 904 -23.15 -20.52 -29.02
N ALA A 905 -24.26 -21.17 -29.42
CA ALA A 905 -25.54 -21.10 -28.71
C ALA A 905 -26.00 -22.50 -28.26
N LEU A 906 -25.99 -22.74 -26.94
CA LEU A 906 -26.47 -23.99 -26.33
C LEU A 906 -27.86 -23.77 -25.70
N PRO A 907 -28.94 -24.39 -26.19
CA PRO A 907 -30.27 -24.16 -25.65
C PRO A 907 -30.40 -24.77 -24.24
N ASN A 908 -30.87 -23.96 -23.27
CA ASN A 908 -31.38 -24.51 -22.02
C ASN A 908 -32.68 -25.26 -22.32
N THR A 909 -32.72 -26.54 -21.97
CA THR A 909 -33.81 -27.47 -22.33
C THR A 909 -35.04 -27.36 -21.44
N VAL A 910 -34.95 -26.61 -20.33
CA VAL A 910 -36.07 -26.32 -19.41
C VAL A 910 -36.75 -24.99 -19.76
N SER A 911 -36.00 -23.99 -20.24
CA SER A 911 -36.54 -22.68 -20.64
C SER A 911 -35.58 -21.94 -21.59
N SER A 912 -36.11 -21.29 -22.62
CA SER A 912 -35.32 -20.45 -23.53
C SER A 912 -34.81 -19.14 -22.90
N ASN A 913 -35.28 -18.77 -21.71
CA ASN A 913 -34.95 -17.50 -21.05
C ASN A 913 -33.55 -17.45 -20.40
N TYR A 914 -32.86 -18.60 -20.36
CA TYR A 914 -31.52 -18.73 -19.77
C TYR A 914 -30.53 -19.35 -20.76
N ALA A 915 -30.70 -19.05 -22.05
CA ALA A 915 -29.71 -19.35 -23.07
C ALA A 915 -28.46 -18.48 -22.83
N GLY A 916 -27.29 -19.06 -23.03
CA GLY A 916 -26.00 -18.39 -22.92
C GLY A 916 -25.25 -18.36 -24.24
N THR A 917 -24.02 -17.85 -24.19
CA THR A 917 -23.11 -17.83 -25.32
C THR A 917 -21.78 -18.45 -24.94
N ALA A 918 -21.27 -19.30 -25.81
CA ALA A 918 -19.91 -19.83 -25.68
C ALA A 918 -18.90 -18.74 -26.07
N SER A 919 -17.82 -18.68 -25.30
CA SER A 919 -16.63 -17.86 -25.55
C SER A 919 -15.42 -18.79 -25.56
N GLY A 920 -14.40 -18.49 -26.38
CA GLY A 920 -13.23 -19.36 -26.55
C GLY A 920 -13.50 -20.65 -27.35
N SER A 921 -12.58 -21.62 -27.28
CA SER A 921 -12.65 -22.88 -28.02
C SER A 921 -13.50 -23.93 -27.31
N VAL A 922 -14.80 -23.97 -27.62
CA VAL A 922 -15.72 -25.04 -27.18
C VAL A 922 -15.99 -25.99 -28.35
N THR A 923 -15.74 -27.29 -28.16
CA THR A 923 -15.99 -28.31 -29.19
C THR A 923 -16.93 -29.37 -28.63
N CYS A 924 -18.04 -29.62 -29.33
CA CYS A 924 -19.02 -30.60 -28.89
C CYS A 924 -19.10 -31.76 -29.89
N ASN A 925 -19.08 -33.00 -29.37
CA ASN A 925 -18.99 -34.24 -30.17
C ASN A 925 -20.31 -35.01 -30.29
N GLY A 926 -21.42 -34.43 -29.81
CA GLY A 926 -22.74 -35.07 -29.77
C GLY A 926 -23.05 -35.79 -28.46
N THR A 927 -22.08 -35.94 -27.55
CA THR A 927 -22.25 -36.57 -26.22
C THR A 927 -21.65 -35.77 -25.06
N ALA A 928 -20.85 -34.76 -25.35
CA ALA A 928 -20.31 -33.81 -24.39
C ALA A 928 -19.72 -32.61 -25.15
N CYS A 929 -19.53 -31.51 -24.43
CA CYS A 929 -18.72 -30.38 -24.88
C CYS A 929 -17.40 -30.34 -24.11
N THR A 930 -16.30 -30.19 -24.85
CA THR A 930 -14.96 -29.92 -24.31
C THR A 930 -14.74 -28.42 -24.25
N PHE A 931 -14.42 -27.92 -23.06
CA PHE A 931 -14.07 -26.52 -22.82
C PHE A 931 -12.55 -26.38 -22.75
N GLY A 932 -11.92 -25.91 -23.82
CA GLY A 932 -10.47 -25.67 -23.88
C GLY A 932 -10.01 -24.43 -23.08
N PRO A 933 -8.70 -24.14 -23.08
CA PRO A 933 -8.13 -22.94 -22.46
C PRO A 933 -8.84 -21.65 -22.84
N GLY A 934 -9.22 -20.85 -21.84
CA GLY A 934 -9.89 -19.56 -22.03
C GLY A 934 -11.31 -19.66 -22.57
N SER A 935 -11.89 -20.87 -22.60
CA SER A 935 -13.26 -21.08 -23.02
C SER A 935 -14.23 -21.14 -21.84
N ALA A 936 -15.42 -20.58 -22.05
CA ALA A 936 -16.45 -20.47 -21.04
C ALA A 936 -17.82 -20.39 -21.70
N TYR A 937 -18.86 -20.90 -21.02
CA TYR A 937 -20.24 -20.63 -21.41
C TYR A 937 -20.87 -19.62 -20.44
N ASN A 938 -21.18 -18.43 -20.95
CA ASN A 938 -21.69 -17.32 -20.17
C ASN A 938 -23.21 -17.19 -20.34
N VAL A 939 -23.94 -17.19 -19.23
CA VAL A 939 -25.39 -17.00 -19.23
C VAL A 939 -25.73 -15.67 -18.55
N SER A 940 -26.30 -14.75 -19.33
CA SER A 940 -26.61 -13.37 -18.91
C SER A 940 -27.80 -13.26 -17.95
N SER A 941 -28.65 -14.28 -17.90
CA SER A 941 -29.80 -14.41 -17.02
C SER A 941 -29.86 -15.85 -16.50
N TYR A 942 -30.00 -16.06 -15.20
CA TYR A 942 -29.90 -17.39 -14.59
C TYR A 942 -31.09 -17.67 -13.64
N PRO A 943 -31.36 -18.94 -13.31
CA PRO A 943 -32.69 -19.40 -12.90
C PRO A 943 -33.04 -19.23 -11.42
N LEU A 944 -32.23 -18.52 -10.62
CA LEU A 944 -32.43 -18.37 -9.18
C LEU A 944 -32.62 -16.90 -8.73
N PRO A 945 -33.73 -16.22 -9.08
CA PRO A 945 -33.85 -14.80 -8.74
C PRO A 945 -34.38 -14.52 -7.33
N GLN A 946 -35.04 -15.45 -6.63
CA GLN A 946 -35.55 -15.22 -5.26
C GLN A 946 -36.17 -16.43 -4.51
N ASP A 947 -36.39 -17.59 -5.14
CA ASP A 947 -37.33 -18.61 -4.62
C ASP A 947 -36.71 -19.92 -4.08
N ALA A 948 -35.52 -19.87 -3.49
CA ALA A 948 -34.84 -21.03 -2.88
C ALA A 948 -34.81 -20.97 -1.34
N PRO A 949 -35.96 -20.81 -0.64
CA PRO A 949 -36.00 -20.52 0.79
C PRO A 949 -35.41 -21.64 1.65
N ASN A 950 -35.43 -22.87 1.14
CA ASN A 950 -35.00 -24.07 1.84
C ASN A 950 -33.68 -24.65 1.30
N GLY A 951 -33.01 -23.95 0.37
CA GLY A 951 -31.74 -24.38 -0.22
C GLY A 951 -31.76 -24.55 -1.74
N ALA A 952 -30.63 -24.95 -2.34
CA ALA A 952 -30.44 -25.13 -3.78
C ALA A 952 -29.51 -26.30 -4.09
N THR A 953 -29.58 -26.84 -5.31
CA THR A 953 -28.69 -27.91 -5.78
C THR A 953 -28.16 -27.64 -7.17
N GLY A 954 -26.85 -27.78 -7.38
CA GLY A 954 -26.24 -27.83 -8.72
C GLY A 954 -25.60 -29.20 -8.95
N ALA A 955 -25.98 -29.89 -10.03
CA ALA A 955 -25.49 -31.23 -10.37
C ALA A 955 -25.00 -31.28 -11.81
N THR A 956 -23.88 -31.97 -12.06
CA THR A 956 -23.22 -31.97 -13.37
C THR A 956 -22.42 -33.25 -13.60
N TRP A 957 -22.44 -33.74 -14.83
CA TRP A 957 -21.50 -34.74 -15.32
C TRP A 957 -20.27 -34.10 -15.95
N ILE A 958 -19.10 -34.49 -15.45
CA ILE A 958 -17.81 -34.00 -15.96
C ILE A 958 -16.79 -35.12 -16.14
N LYS A 959 -15.82 -34.87 -17.00
CA LYS A 959 -14.61 -35.69 -17.18
C LYS A 959 -13.39 -34.77 -17.25
N LEU A 960 -12.43 -35.05 -16.37
CA LEU A 960 -11.18 -34.29 -16.28
C LEU A 960 -10.16 -34.77 -17.32
N PRO A 961 -9.30 -33.87 -17.85
CA PRO A 961 -8.30 -34.22 -18.86
C PRO A 961 -7.16 -35.11 -18.32
N GLU A 962 -6.43 -35.75 -19.24
CA GLU A 962 -5.42 -36.79 -18.98
C GLU A 962 -4.22 -36.30 -18.14
N THR A 963 -3.82 -35.04 -18.31
CA THR A 963 -2.68 -34.43 -17.59
C THR A 963 -3.04 -33.82 -16.24
N GLY A 964 -4.32 -33.87 -15.82
CA GLY A 964 -4.83 -32.98 -14.78
C GLY A 964 -4.74 -31.51 -15.24
N PRO A 965 -5.65 -30.63 -14.82
CA PRO A 965 -5.54 -29.24 -15.24
C PRO A 965 -4.29 -28.60 -14.64
N ASN A 966 -3.49 -27.88 -15.45
CA ASN A 966 -2.25 -27.22 -15.04
C ASN A 966 -2.48 -25.84 -14.36
N ALA A 967 -3.71 -25.54 -13.93
CA ALA A 967 -4.11 -24.26 -13.37
C ALA A 967 -4.56 -24.43 -11.91
N ARG A 968 -3.97 -23.65 -10.99
CA ARG A 968 -4.25 -23.71 -9.54
C ARG A 968 -5.75 -23.72 -9.20
N GLU A 969 -6.61 -23.06 -9.99
CA GLU A 969 -8.07 -23.06 -9.82
C GLU A 969 -8.81 -23.18 -11.17
N GLN A 970 -9.84 -24.04 -11.24
CA GLN A 970 -10.79 -24.11 -12.36
C GLN A 970 -12.24 -24.17 -11.87
N PHE A 971 -13.14 -23.46 -12.53
CA PHE A 971 -14.57 -23.54 -12.23
C PHE A 971 -15.23 -24.61 -13.08
N VAL A 972 -16.03 -25.47 -12.45
CA VAL A 972 -16.98 -26.30 -13.18
C VAL A 972 -18.20 -25.44 -13.52
N TRP A 973 -18.73 -24.71 -12.54
CA TRP A 973 -19.74 -23.67 -12.75
C TRP A 973 -19.80 -22.71 -11.55
N GLU A 974 -20.26 -21.48 -11.78
CA GLU A 974 -20.49 -20.46 -10.77
C GLU A 974 -21.68 -19.55 -11.06
N MET A 975 -22.35 -19.09 -10.00
CA MET A 975 -23.45 -18.13 -10.05
C MET A 975 -23.14 -16.91 -9.18
N GLY A 976 -23.38 -15.71 -9.71
CA GLY A 976 -23.34 -14.46 -8.94
C GLY A 976 -21.95 -14.11 -8.40
N ALA A 977 -20.88 -14.36 -9.18
CA ALA A 977 -19.49 -14.23 -8.76
C ALA A 977 -19.13 -15.09 -7.53
N GLU A 978 -19.21 -16.41 -7.71
CA GLU A 978 -18.91 -17.44 -6.70
C GLU A 978 -19.87 -17.55 -5.49
N ASN A 979 -21.03 -16.91 -5.52
CA ASN A 979 -22.03 -17.01 -4.44
C ASN A 979 -22.63 -18.41 -4.31
N PHE A 980 -22.76 -19.14 -5.42
CA PHE A 980 -23.00 -20.58 -5.42
C PHE A 980 -22.18 -21.20 -6.56
N ALA A 981 -21.24 -22.10 -6.25
CA ALA A 981 -20.30 -22.62 -7.24
C ALA A 981 -19.78 -24.03 -6.92
N LEU A 982 -19.33 -24.71 -7.97
CA LEU A 982 -18.51 -25.91 -7.90
C LEU A 982 -17.15 -25.62 -8.57
N LYS A 983 -16.07 -25.72 -7.81
CA LYS A 983 -14.69 -25.49 -8.28
C LYS A 983 -13.84 -26.76 -8.21
N TYR A 984 -12.73 -26.80 -8.94
CA TYR A 984 -11.68 -27.82 -8.86
C TYR A 984 -10.31 -27.15 -8.71
N PHE A 985 -9.51 -27.59 -7.74
CA PHE A 985 -8.17 -27.07 -7.47
C PHE A 985 -7.09 -28.10 -7.83
N SER A 986 -6.24 -27.80 -8.82
CA SER A 986 -5.07 -28.64 -9.12
C SER A 986 -3.92 -28.26 -8.17
N GLY A 987 -3.59 -29.12 -7.22
CA GLY A 987 -2.56 -28.82 -6.20
C GLY A 987 -2.72 -29.54 -4.86
N GLY A 988 -3.82 -30.27 -4.65
CA GLY A 988 -4.01 -31.14 -3.48
C GLY A 988 -5.43 -31.17 -2.93
N SER A 989 -6.22 -30.10 -3.14
CA SER A 989 -7.47 -29.88 -2.39
C SER A 989 -8.78 -30.43 -3.01
N GLY A 990 -8.79 -30.82 -4.30
CA GLY A 990 -9.92 -31.51 -4.92
C GLY A 990 -11.06 -30.58 -5.41
N PHE A 991 -12.31 -31.09 -5.43
CA PHE A 991 -13.50 -30.33 -5.87
C PHE A 991 -14.13 -29.57 -4.71
N HIS A 992 -14.45 -28.29 -4.81
CA HIS A 992 -14.99 -27.48 -3.71
C HIS A 992 -16.43 -27.02 -4.00
N CYS A 993 -17.29 -27.19 -3.00
CA CYS A 993 -18.67 -26.73 -2.96
C CYS A 993 -18.75 -25.38 -2.24
N ILE A 994 -19.10 -24.32 -2.97
CA ILE A 994 -19.02 -22.95 -2.45
C ILE A 994 -20.40 -22.33 -2.34
N VAL A 995 -20.68 -21.74 -1.17
CA VAL A 995 -21.84 -20.87 -0.91
C VAL A 995 -21.34 -19.59 -0.22
N ARG A 996 -21.59 -18.40 -0.78
CA ARG A 996 -21.13 -17.09 -0.26
C ARG A 996 -22.22 -16.02 -0.28
N LYS A 997 -22.05 -15.02 0.57
CA LYS A 997 -22.82 -13.77 0.59
C LYS A 997 -21.99 -12.66 -0.08
N SER A 998 -22.61 -11.77 -0.84
CA SER A 998 -21.90 -10.79 -1.69
C SER A 998 -21.14 -9.68 -0.93
N ASP A 999 -21.38 -9.52 0.37
CA ASP A 999 -20.89 -8.42 1.22
C ASP A 999 -19.96 -8.86 2.37
N GLU A 1000 -19.66 -10.16 2.52
CA GLU A 1000 -18.78 -10.69 3.56
C GLU A 1000 -17.81 -11.76 3.00
N THR A 1001 -16.58 -11.82 3.51
CA THR A 1001 -15.67 -12.97 3.32
C THR A 1001 -16.05 -14.12 4.25
N PHE A 1002 -17.23 -14.71 4.07
CA PHE A 1002 -17.53 -16.04 4.64
C PHE A 1002 -17.18 -17.12 3.63
N PHE A 1003 -16.13 -17.90 3.94
CA PHE A 1003 -15.71 -19.06 3.15
C PHE A 1003 -16.20 -20.33 3.84
N PHE A 1004 -17.14 -21.05 3.22
CA PHE A 1004 -17.22 -22.50 3.43
C PHE A 1004 -16.43 -23.16 2.32
N ASN A 1005 -15.14 -23.36 2.57
CA ASN A 1005 -14.34 -24.33 1.83
C ASN A 1005 -14.50 -25.64 2.57
N LEU A 1006 -15.40 -26.48 2.09
CA LEU A 1006 -15.21 -27.91 2.32
C LEU A 1006 -13.98 -28.30 1.51
N ASP A 1007 -12.85 -28.57 2.16
CA ASP A 1007 -11.65 -29.11 1.51
C ASP A 1007 -11.87 -30.61 1.26
N PHE A 1008 -11.83 -31.03 0.00
CA PHE A 1008 -12.15 -32.40 -0.40
C PHE A 1008 -10.89 -33.22 -0.68
N ASN A 1009 -10.05 -33.36 0.35
CA ASN A 1009 -8.90 -34.27 0.31
C ASN A 1009 -9.32 -35.75 0.18
N THR A 1010 -10.60 -36.10 0.34
CA THR A 1010 -11.11 -37.49 0.35
C THR A 1010 -11.56 -38.02 -1.01
N PHE A 1011 -11.89 -37.16 -1.98
CA PHE A 1011 -12.32 -37.58 -3.32
C PHE A 1011 -11.32 -37.12 -4.38
N GLN A 1012 -10.49 -38.06 -4.84
CA GLN A 1012 -9.47 -37.84 -5.86
C GLN A 1012 -9.96 -38.41 -7.21
N PRO A 1013 -10.47 -37.57 -8.13
CA PRO A 1013 -10.96 -38.03 -9.42
C PRO A 1013 -9.80 -38.54 -10.29
N GLN A 1014 -10.01 -39.66 -10.97
CA GLN A 1014 -9.08 -40.15 -11.98
C GLN A 1014 -9.27 -39.37 -13.29
N ALA A 1015 -8.15 -39.01 -13.91
CA ALA A 1015 -8.15 -38.41 -15.23
C ALA A 1015 -8.88 -39.31 -16.24
N ASN A 1016 -9.53 -38.69 -17.22
CA ASN A 1016 -10.31 -39.36 -18.27
C ASN A 1016 -11.46 -40.26 -17.79
N THR A 1017 -11.94 -40.07 -16.55
CA THR A 1017 -13.09 -40.79 -16.00
C THR A 1017 -14.27 -39.84 -15.83
N TRP A 1018 -15.48 -40.31 -16.17
CA TRP A 1018 -16.72 -39.56 -15.96
C TRP A 1018 -17.16 -39.63 -14.50
N TYR A 1019 -17.52 -38.47 -13.94
CA TYR A 1019 -18.03 -38.31 -12.59
C TYR A 1019 -19.30 -37.47 -12.59
N HIS A 1020 -20.29 -37.92 -11.82
CA HIS A 1020 -21.47 -37.11 -11.50
C HIS A 1020 -21.23 -36.40 -10.17
N LEU A 1021 -21.14 -35.08 -10.21
CA LEU A 1021 -20.90 -34.26 -9.04
C LEU A 1021 -22.14 -33.45 -8.70
N ALA A 1022 -22.48 -33.34 -7.42
CA ALA A 1022 -23.56 -32.47 -6.97
C ALA A 1022 -23.17 -31.67 -5.73
N CYS A 1023 -23.46 -30.37 -5.80
CA CYS A 1023 -23.35 -29.43 -4.70
C CYS A 1023 -24.73 -29.09 -4.17
N VAL A 1024 -25.00 -29.41 -2.90
CA VAL A 1024 -26.29 -29.21 -2.24
C VAL A 1024 -26.13 -28.23 -1.09
N PHE A 1025 -26.86 -27.13 -1.12
CA PHE A 1025 -27.02 -26.23 0.01
C PHE A 1025 -28.41 -26.42 0.60
N GLU A 1026 -28.48 -26.73 1.89
CA GLU A 1026 -29.69 -26.94 2.68
C GLU A 1026 -29.82 -25.83 3.71
N ARG A 1027 -31.03 -25.26 3.86
CA ARG A 1027 -31.32 -24.21 4.83
C ARG A 1027 -32.60 -24.51 5.61
N ASN A 1028 -32.50 -24.41 6.93
CA ASN A 1028 -33.60 -24.53 7.87
C ASN A 1028 -34.21 -23.15 8.18
N ALA A 1029 -35.44 -23.17 8.70
CA ALA A 1029 -36.20 -21.95 9.04
C ALA A 1029 -35.55 -21.07 10.13
N ASP A 1030 -34.66 -21.62 10.94
CA ASP A 1030 -33.90 -20.90 11.98
C ASP A 1030 -32.58 -20.29 11.47
N GLY A 1031 -32.31 -20.41 10.16
CA GLY A 1031 -31.08 -19.96 9.53
C GLY A 1031 -29.94 -20.98 9.59
N SER A 1032 -30.04 -22.06 10.35
CA SER A 1032 -29.05 -23.15 10.32
C SER A 1032 -29.21 -24.02 9.06
N GLY A 1033 -28.18 -24.73 8.63
CA GLY A 1033 -28.22 -25.49 7.38
C GLY A 1033 -26.98 -26.37 7.16
N PHE A 1034 -26.85 -26.93 5.96
CA PHE A 1034 -25.69 -27.71 5.55
C PHE A 1034 -25.27 -27.38 4.11
N VAL A 1035 -23.96 -27.38 3.85
CA VAL A 1035 -23.42 -27.56 2.49
C VAL A 1035 -22.96 -29.00 2.38
N LYS A 1036 -23.35 -29.69 1.31
CA LYS A 1036 -23.05 -31.10 1.07
C LYS A 1036 -22.54 -31.29 -0.34
N PHE A 1037 -21.57 -32.19 -0.48
CA PHE A 1037 -21.03 -32.57 -1.79
C PHE A 1037 -21.19 -34.06 -2.00
N TYR A 1038 -21.66 -34.40 -3.19
CA TYR A 1038 -21.89 -35.76 -3.63
C TYR A 1038 -21.02 -36.05 -4.86
N ALA A 1039 -20.44 -37.25 -4.89
CA ALA A 1039 -19.78 -37.80 -6.06
C ALA A 1039 -20.41 -39.16 -6.37
N ASN A 1040 -20.78 -39.37 -7.63
CA ASN A 1040 -21.39 -40.60 -8.12
C ASN A 1040 -22.60 -41.05 -7.28
N GLY A 1041 -23.43 -40.09 -6.89
CA GLY A 1041 -24.66 -40.31 -6.12
C GLY A 1041 -24.46 -40.48 -4.61
N SER A 1042 -23.23 -40.67 -4.15
CA SER A 1042 -22.91 -40.85 -2.73
C SER A 1042 -22.44 -39.54 -2.09
N GLU A 1043 -22.85 -39.26 -0.85
CA GLU A 1043 -22.34 -38.13 -0.10
C GLU A 1043 -20.86 -38.35 0.23
N VAL A 1044 -20.01 -37.40 -0.14
CA VAL A 1044 -18.56 -37.42 0.14
C VAL A 1044 -18.27 -36.69 1.44
N THR A 1045 -18.88 -35.51 1.63
CA THR A 1045 -18.79 -34.74 2.88
C THR A 1045 -19.98 -33.81 3.05
N SER A 1046 -20.16 -33.32 4.28
CA SER A 1046 -21.06 -32.23 4.61
C SER A 1046 -20.53 -31.37 5.76
N GLU A 1047 -20.86 -30.08 5.74
CA GLU A 1047 -20.51 -29.13 6.81
C GLU A 1047 -21.74 -28.32 7.21
N ARG A 1048 -21.86 -28.09 8.53
CA ARG A 1048 -22.96 -27.35 9.10
C ARG A 1048 -22.70 -25.86 8.96
N VAL A 1049 -23.68 -25.13 8.45
CA VAL A 1049 -23.59 -23.70 8.23
C VAL A 1049 -24.69 -22.98 9.00
N THR A 1050 -24.40 -21.78 9.52
CA THR A 1050 -25.43 -20.92 10.13
C THR A 1050 -25.48 -19.63 9.33
N VAL A 1051 -26.63 -19.38 8.73
CA VAL A 1051 -26.82 -18.43 7.65
C VAL A 1051 -27.94 -17.47 8.04
N THR A 1052 -27.57 -16.42 8.79
CA THR A 1052 -28.47 -15.33 9.18
C THR A 1052 -28.33 -14.16 8.21
N GLY A 1053 -29.44 -13.63 7.68
CA GLY A 1053 -29.43 -12.51 6.72
C GLY A 1053 -29.38 -12.89 5.23
N PHE A 1054 -29.49 -14.17 4.88
CA PHE A 1054 -29.69 -14.63 3.50
C PHE A 1054 -31.18 -14.53 3.10
N ASP A 1055 -31.70 -13.33 2.86
CA ASP A 1055 -33.09 -13.18 2.40
C ASP A 1055 -33.24 -13.29 0.88
N ARG A 1056 -32.13 -13.20 0.13
CA ARG A 1056 -32.07 -13.41 -1.31
C ARG A 1056 -30.80 -14.17 -1.64
N PHE A 1057 -30.97 -15.35 -2.23
CA PHE A 1057 -29.89 -16.30 -2.49
C PHE A 1057 -28.74 -15.71 -3.32
N LEU A 1058 -29.01 -14.65 -4.11
CA LEU A 1058 -28.10 -14.01 -5.06
C LEU A 1058 -28.46 -12.53 -5.21
N ASP A 1059 -27.94 -11.65 -4.35
CA ASP A 1059 -28.22 -10.21 -4.35
C ASP A 1059 -27.59 -9.43 -5.53
N GLU A 1060 -26.86 -10.10 -6.41
CA GLU A 1060 -26.23 -9.50 -7.59
C GLU A 1060 -26.62 -10.17 -8.94
N PRO A 1061 -27.86 -9.97 -9.43
CA PRO A 1061 -28.29 -10.49 -10.73
C PRO A 1061 -27.46 -9.98 -11.92
N SER A 1062 -26.81 -8.82 -11.78
CA SER A 1062 -25.96 -8.19 -12.81
C SER A 1062 -24.67 -8.96 -13.10
N LYS A 1063 -24.28 -9.89 -12.22
CA LYS A 1063 -23.02 -10.59 -12.34
C LYS A 1063 -23.09 -11.89 -13.14
N GLY A 1064 -24.24 -12.42 -13.59
CA GLY A 1064 -24.31 -13.56 -14.54
C GLY A 1064 -23.84 -14.93 -14.01
N MET A 1065 -24.00 -16.00 -14.82
CA MET A 1065 -23.52 -17.37 -14.52
C MET A 1065 -22.43 -17.79 -15.52
N GLY A 1066 -21.35 -18.39 -15.02
CA GLY A 1066 -20.27 -18.96 -15.82
C GLY A 1066 -20.23 -20.49 -15.71
N ILE A 1067 -20.06 -21.19 -16.82
CA ILE A 1067 -19.79 -22.64 -16.86
C ILE A 1067 -18.42 -22.86 -17.48
N ALA A 1068 -17.65 -23.76 -16.87
CA ALA A 1068 -16.32 -24.21 -17.28
C ALA A 1068 -15.16 -23.19 -17.20
N CYS A 1069 -15.40 -21.88 -16.98
CA CYS A 1069 -14.42 -20.87 -16.49
C CYS A 1069 -14.99 -19.43 -16.48
N ARG A 1070 -14.49 -18.53 -15.59
CA ARG A 1070 -14.67 -17.06 -15.73
C ARG A 1070 -13.70 -16.26 -14.83
N PHE A 1071 -12.95 -15.31 -15.41
CA PHE A 1071 -12.44 -14.10 -14.72
C PHE A 1071 -12.32 -12.94 -15.74
N PRO A 1072 -12.43 -11.65 -15.34
CA PRO A 1072 -12.57 -10.51 -16.23
C PRO A 1072 -11.24 -9.85 -16.67
N PHE A 1073 -10.09 -10.49 -16.45
CA PHE A 1073 -8.79 -10.03 -16.95
C PHE A 1073 -8.29 -10.95 -18.08
N PRO A 1074 -7.74 -10.43 -19.19
CA PRO A 1074 -7.19 -11.28 -20.24
C PRO A 1074 -5.90 -11.91 -19.71
N GLY A 1075 -5.90 -13.22 -19.41
CA GLY A 1075 -4.62 -13.91 -19.15
C GLY A 1075 -4.58 -15.27 -18.45
N VAL A 1076 -5.59 -15.73 -17.70
CA VAL A 1076 -5.41 -16.98 -16.92
C VAL A 1076 -6.66 -17.88 -16.92
N CYS A 1077 -6.88 -18.56 -18.04
CA CYS A 1077 -7.21 -19.97 -18.01
C CYS A 1077 -6.04 -20.64 -18.74
N SER A 1078 -5.19 -21.37 -18.02
CA SER A 1078 -3.85 -21.82 -18.46
C SER A 1078 -3.69 -21.97 -19.98
N THR A 1079 -2.79 -21.18 -20.57
CA THR A 1079 -2.35 -21.31 -21.98
C THR A 1079 -1.56 -22.60 -22.27
N GLU A 1080 -1.39 -23.48 -21.28
CA GLU A 1080 -0.62 -24.72 -21.39
C GLU A 1080 -1.51 -25.97 -21.27
N GLY A 1081 -1.77 -26.61 -22.41
CA GLY A 1081 -2.45 -27.90 -22.51
C GLY A 1081 -3.49 -27.93 -23.63
N THR A 1082 -3.57 -29.04 -24.37
CA THR A 1082 -4.50 -29.23 -25.50
C THR A 1082 -5.87 -29.77 -25.08
N GLN A 1083 -6.12 -30.03 -23.79
CA GLN A 1083 -7.35 -30.66 -23.29
C GLN A 1083 -7.86 -29.95 -22.02
N GLY A 1084 -9.12 -29.51 -22.04
CA GLY A 1084 -9.80 -28.96 -20.86
C GLY A 1084 -10.97 -29.84 -20.40
N ILE A 1085 -11.83 -29.34 -19.49
CA ILE A 1085 -12.90 -30.15 -18.88
C ILE A 1085 -13.95 -30.53 -19.94
N GLU A 1086 -14.29 -31.82 -20.01
CA GLU A 1086 -15.45 -32.31 -20.75
C GLU A 1086 -16.68 -32.26 -19.83
N MET A 1087 -17.79 -31.70 -20.31
CA MET A 1087 -19.07 -31.67 -19.58
C MET A 1087 -20.19 -32.22 -20.45
N ASP A 1088 -21.04 -33.07 -19.87
CA ASP A 1088 -22.24 -33.64 -20.53
C ASP A 1088 -23.50 -32.83 -20.16
N ASP A 1089 -23.67 -32.47 -18.87
CA ASP A 1089 -24.78 -31.61 -18.45
C ASP A 1089 -24.47 -30.70 -17.26
N LEU A 1090 -25.35 -29.71 -17.04
CA LEU A 1090 -25.48 -28.98 -15.79
C LEU A 1090 -26.96 -28.80 -15.48
N LYS A 1091 -27.39 -29.28 -14.31
CA LYS A 1091 -28.76 -29.17 -13.77
C LYS A 1091 -28.77 -28.34 -12.50
N ILE A 1092 -29.64 -27.34 -12.46
CA ILE A 1092 -29.83 -26.44 -11.31
C ILE A 1092 -31.23 -26.60 -10.74
N TYR A 1093 -31.31 -26.82 -9.44
CA TYR A 1093 -32.53 -26.94 -8.67
C TYR A 1093 -32.66 -25.81 -7.67
N ASN A 1094 -33.86 -25.26 -7.52
CA ASN A 1094 -34.19 -24.27 -6.49
C ASN A 1094 -34.58 -24.89 -5.15
N GLN A 1095 -34.11 -26.11 -4.87
CA GLN A 1095 -34.29 -26.82 -3.61
C GLN A 1095 -33.07 -27.67 -3.29
N ALA A 1096 -32.88 -27.98 -2.00
CA ALA A 1096 -31.90 -28.96 -1.54
C ALA A 1096 -32.39 -30.39 -1.86
N LEU A 1097 -31.67 -31.12 -2.69
CA LEU A 1097 -31.97 -32.52 -2.98
C LEU A 1097 -31.43 -33.42 -1.86
N ASN A 1098 -32.22 -34.40 -1.43
CA ASN A 1098 -31.76 -35.41 -0.47
C ASN A 1098 -30.87 -36.48 -1.15
N ALA A 1099 -30.15 -37.25 -0.33
CA ALA A 1099 -29.21 -38.27 -0.82
C ALA A 1099 -29.84 -39.29 -1.80
N SER A 1100 -31.09 -39.71 -1.58
CA SER A 1100 -31.78 -40.63 -2.51
C SER A 1100 -32.05 -39.98 -3.86
N GLN A 1101 -32.40 -38.69 -3.88
CA GLN A 1101 -32.64 -37.94 -5.12
C GLN A 1101 -31.34 -37.72 -5.89
N VAL A 1102 -30.25 -37.37 -5.21
CA VAL A 1102 -28.93 -37.23 -5.84
C VAL A 1102 -28.43 -38.58 -6.38
N GLN A 1103 -28.68 -39.68 -5.65
CA GLN A 1103 -28.39 -41.04 -6.10
C GLN A 1103 -29.22 -41.43 -7.33
N SER A 1104 -30.50 -41.03 -7.40
CA SER A 1104 -31.33 -41.23 -8.59
C SER A 1104 -30.84 -40.43 -9.79
N LEU A 1105 -30.36 -39.20 -9.61
CA LEU A 1105 -29.77 -38.41 -10.71
C LEU A 1105 -28.53 -39.08 -11.29
N TYR A 1106 -27.65 -39.59 -10.42
CA TYR A 1106 -26.50 -40.38 -10.86
C TYR A 1106 -26.90 -41.65 -11.60
N GLN A 1107 -27.90 -42.39 -11.12
CA GLN A 1107 -28.37 -43.61 -11.81
C GLN A 1107 -29.08 -43.33 -13.14
N ALA A 1108 -29.75 -42.18 -13.26
CA ALA A 1108 -30.45 -41.79 -14.49
C ALA A 1108 -29.51 -41.32 -15.61
N GLY A 1109 -28.32 -40.84 -15.28
CA GLY A 1109 -27.28 -40.46 -16.26
C GLY A 1109 -26.26 -41.57 -16.57
N ARG A 1110 -26.43 -42.77 -15.98
CA ARG A 1110 -25.49 -43.89 -16.06
C ARG A 1110 -25.78 -44.85 -17.20
#